data_AF-A0A7V9MF73-F1
#
_entry.id   AF-A0A7V9MF73-F1
#
_cell.length_a   1.000
_cell.length_b   1.000
_cell.length_c   1.000
_cell.angle_alpha   90.00
_cell.angle_beta   90.00
_cell.angle_gamma   90.00
#
_symmetry.space_group_name_H-M   'P 1'
#
loop_
_entity.id
_entity.type
_entity.pdbx_description
1 polymer ?
#
loop_
_entity_poly.entity_id
_entity_poly.type
_entity_poly.pdbx_seq_one_letter_code
_entity_poly.pdbx_strand_id
1 'polypeptide(L)'
;MTSRRRNFLIILLLLGLLGASLAAIARQPTRLGLDLRGGVELVYEGRPTPRVPQVTPQAIEDAISTIRKRTDNLGVSEPEIQPAGANQISIALPDVEDADRAVEQVGTTAQLQFYDWEPNVEVAGGRLDRPYPTLFEAVTKAAAAKPQAEREDVPPGVRAGRADYERYDRQNDSTQDDRYYLFGRDRKLLSGPDSSCEELAADYESAGQAAAPGGARSPAAKGECAAELSALGQAAPPAGARVLKVPRGIVVVQDERPRGLPANAPFDRHWLLEDDTSLSGNDITDPKQTFDPQDSQPVVSFSFTDEGERAFEGVTRRIAQRGSEQILPPGASAQDASQRFAITLDNQIVSLASVNFREYPEGIEGSNGAQIDGIGNIEDTQALADNLRIGALPIELKLVSQTKVSATLGAQALRQGLIAAGAGLALTLLFLIGFYRVLGVVASVTLMVYAVLLYAIVELIPITLTLPGIAGMILTLGVAADANIVVFERIKEEARTGRSIPAAIAAGYGKALRTILDANVVTFGVAFILFLVATAGVKGFAFTLGIGTLVSLFTAVLATSAILGAMSRTRLLRSRLALGAGTERLRWNFDFMGASKWFFSFSGAILAAGAIAIAALGVNFGIDFESGTRIKTPLEQPATVAQVRDTLAPLGLGDAKIQQVDEPELGANVVQISASVQPDEVERVKSALDERFGIDEAEFTNNTIGPTFGAQIAYTAAIAIVASLFLISIYIGFRFQFKFAVPVLIALAHDLLITAGVYALFGREVTTSTVAALLTILGFSLYDTIIVFDRIRENVPRMPRATFSQIVNRSMSEVLTRSLATSFSTLFPVVALMVFGGETLRDFGFALLVGIASGTYSSIFIAAPVLTAWKEREP
;
A
#
# COMPACT_ATOMS: atom_id res chain seq x y z
N MET A 1 41.91 -1.01 -32.01
CA MET A 1 41.89 0.36 -31.43
C MET A 1 42.93 0.47 -30.33
N THR A 2 43.70 1.56 -30.26
CA THR A 2 44.60 1.81 -29.10
C THR A 2 43.76 1.98 -27.82
N SER A 3 44.29 1.56 -26.66
CA SER A 3 43.59 1.67 -25.36
C SER A 3 43.14 3.11 -25.05
N ARG A 4 43.87 4.12 -25.53
CA ARG A 4 43.47 5.53 -25.45
C ARG A 4 42.24 5.86 -26.28
N ARG A 5 42.16 5.42 -27.54
CA ARG A 5 40.98 5.65 -28.39
C ARG A 5 39.73 4.99 -27.79
N ARG A 6 39.87 3.77 -27.23
CA ARG A 6 38.77 3.10 -26.52
C ARG A 6 38.29 3.91 -25.32
N ASN A 7 39.19 4.30 -24.42
CA ASN A 7 38.80 5.05 -23.23
C ASN A 7 38.21 6.42 -23.57
N PHE A 8 38.72 7.08 -24.61
CA PHE A 8 38.17 8.34 -25.09
C PHE A 8 36.75 8.18 -25.66
N LEU A 9 36.49 7.13 -26.44
CA LEU A 9 35.13 6.82 -26.91
C LEU A 9 34.17 6.52 -25.76
N ILE A 10 34.62 5.80 -24.72
CA ILE A 10 33.79 5.54 -23.53
C ILE A 10 33.48 6.85 -22.79
N ILE A 11 34.46 7.76 -22.65
CA ILE A 11 34.22 9.09 -22.05
C ILE A 11 33.22 9.89 -22.89
N LEU A 12 33.35 9.90 -24.21
CA LEU A 12 32.39 10.57 -25.09
C LEU A 12 30.98 9.97 -24.97
N LEU A 13 30.87 8.64 -24.90
CA LEU A 13 29.60 7.95 -24.66
C LEU A 13 28.99 8.39 -23.33
N LEU A 14 29.80 8.44 -22.26
CA LEU A 14 29.33 8.85 -20.94
C LEU A 14 28.91 10.32 -20.89
N LEU A 15 29.63 11.21 -21.57
CA LEU A 15 29.23 12.62 -21.69
C LEU A 15 27.92 12.75 -22.50
N GLY A 16 27.76 11.94 -23.55
CA GLY A 16 26.51 11.85 -24.30
C GLY A 16 25.35 11.37 -23.45
N LEU A 17 25.55 10.29 -22.66
CA LEU A 17 24.55 9.77 -21.72
C LEU A 17 24.22 10.79 -20.62
N LEU A 18 25.23 11.49 -20.09
CA LEU A 18 25.04 12.54 -19.10
C LEU A 18 24.22 13.70 -19.68
N GLY A 19 24.53 14.13 -20.90
CA GLY A 19 23.77 15.16 -21.61
C GLY A 19 22.32 14.74 -21.89
N ALA A 20 22.10 13.50 -22.32
CA ALA A 20 20.77 12.93 -22.52
C ALA A 20 19.99 12.83 -21.20
N SER A 21 20.66 12.45 -20.12
CA SER A 21 20.07 12.34 -18.77
C SER A 21 19.65 13.70 -18.23
N LEU A 22 20.53 14.72 -18.32
CA LEU A 22 20.18 16.10 -17.96
C LEU A 22 19.04 16.66 -18.81
N ALA A 23 18.97 16.29 -20.09
CA ALA A 23 17.88 16.68 -20.96
C ALA A 23 16.55 15.99 -20.62
N ALA A 24 16.59 14.72 -20.18
CA ALA A 24 15.40 14.03 -19.66
C ALA A 24 14.91 14.72 -18.38
N ILE A 25 15.84 15.01 -17.46
CA ILE A 25 15.54 15.68 -16.19
C ILE A 25 14.93 17.06 -16.38
N ALA A 26 15.41 17.82 -17.35
CA ALA A 26 14.87 19.15 -17.63
C ALA A 26 13.48 19.13 -18.30
N ARG A 27 13.00 17.98 -18.80
CA ARG A 27 11.80 17.88 -19.66
C ARG A 27 10.66 17.09 -19.04
N GLN A 28 10.94 16.19 -18.11
CA GLN A 28 9.92 15.32 -17.51
C GLN A 28 9.73 15.69 -16.04
N PRO A 29 8.48 15.90 -15.58
CA PRO A 29 8.22 16.07 -14.17
C PRO A 29 8.43 14.75 -13.44
N THR A 30 8.95 14.83 -12.21
CA THR A 30 9.06 13.67 -11.33
C THR A 30 7.68 13.24 -10.84
N ARG A 31 7.35 11.96 -10.99
CA ARG A 31 6.13 11.38 -10.41
C ARG A 31 6.34 11.14 -8.93
N LEU A 32 5.76 11.99 -8.10
CA LEU A 32 5.87 11.95 -6.65
C LEU A 32 4.72 11.13 -6.06
N GLY A 33 5.03 10.33 -5.06
CA GLY A 33 4.07 9.59 -4.26
C GLY A 33 3.30 10.49 -3.32
N LEU A 34 2.23 9.91 -2.77
CA LEU A 34 1.35 10.56 -1.82
C LEU A 34 2.10 11.15 -0.62
N ASP A 35 3.09 10.43 -0.13
CA ASP A 35 3.94 10.81 1.00
C ASP A 35 4.91 11.97 0.71
N LEU A 36 5.05 12.38 -0.56
CA LEU A 36 5.89 13.51 -0.99
C LEU A 36 5.10 14.68 -1.57
N ARG A 37 3.83 14.47 -1.95
CA ARG A 37 3.00 15.46 -2.64
C ARG A 37 1.70 15.79 -1.89
N GLY A 38 1.21 14.88 -1.06
CA GLY A 38 -0.13 14.94 -0.45
C GLY A 38 -1.23 14.38 -1.37
N GLY A 39 -2.39 14.12 -0.79
CA GLY A 39 -3.55 13.48 -1.44
C GLY A 39 -4.17 12.36 -0.60
N VAL A 40 -4.77 11.36 -1.28
CA VAL A 40 -5.35 10.19 -0.63
C VAL A 40 -4.99 8.88 -1.35
N GLU A 41 -4.68 7.83 -0.60
CA GLU A 41 -4.58 6.45 -1.07
C GLU A 41 -5.70 5.64 -0.45
N LEU A 42 -6.45 4.94 -1.29
CA LEU A 42 -7.57 4.09 -0.93
C LEU A 42 -7.26 2.67 -1.36
N VAL A 43 -7.39 1.71 -0.45
CA VAL A 43 -7.31 0.29 -0.79
C VAL A 43 -8.68 -0.32 -0.61
N TYR A 44 -9.22 -0.82 -1.71
CA TYR A 44 -10.49 -1.53 -1.73
C TYR A 44 -10.26 -3.03 -1.85
N GLU A 45 -11.03 -3.81 -1.10
CA GLU A 45 -11.19 -5.24 -1.28
C GLU A 45 -12.39 -5.51 -2.18
N GLY A 46 -12.14 -6.24 -3.26
CA GLY A 46 -13.17 -6.70 -4.17
C GLY A 46 -14.00 -7.82 -3.55
N ARG A 47 -15.32 -7.64 -3.58
CA ARG A 47 -16.33 -8.61 -3.18
C ARG A 47 -17.10 -9.15 -4.40
N PRO A 48 -17.50 -10.42 -4.39
CA PRO A 48 -18.33 -10.98 -5.46
C PRO A 48 -19.62 -10.20 -5.69
N THR A 49 -20.11 -10.19 -6.92
CA THR A 49 -21.43 -9.66 -7.31
C THR A 49 -22.22 -10.74 -8.02
N PRO A 50 -23.53 -10.56 -8.29
CA PRO A 50 -24.27 -11.49 -9.12
C PRO A 50 -23.64 -11.75 -10.49
N ARG A 51 -22.99 -10.72 -11.04
CA ARG A 51 -22.34 -10.81 -12.34
C ARG A 51 -21.01 -11.56 -12.27
N VAL A 52 -20.31 -11.43 -11.15
CA VAL A 52 -18.96 -11.97 -10.92
C VAL A 52 -18.96 -12.72 -9.58
N PRO A 53 -19.40 -14.00 -9.55
CA PRO A 53 -19.52 -14.78 -8.32
C PRO A 53 -18.17 -15.15 -7.69
N GLN A 54 -17.07 -14.96 -8.43
CA GLN A 54 -15.71 -15.11 -7.92
C GLN A 54 -14.86 -13.96 -8.42
N VAL A 55 -14.17 -13.29 -7.51
CA VAL A 55 -13.26 -12.19 -7.83
C VAL A 55 -12.04 -12.77 -8.55
N THR A 56 -12.03 -12.63 -9.88
CA THR A 56 -10.92 -13.06 -10.73
C THR A 56 -9.96 -11.91 -11.01
N PRO A 57 -8.69 -12.17 -11.40
CA PRO A 57 -7.78 -11.12 -11.83
C PRO A 57 -8.33 -10.26 -12.98
N GLN A 58 -9.14 -10.86 -13.88
CA GLN A 58 -9.82 -10.14 -14.95
C GLN A 58 -10.87 -9.17 -14.39
N ALA A 59 -11.67 -9.59 -13.42
CA ALA A 59 -12.66 -8.72 -12.79
C ALA A 59 -12.02 -7.53 -12.07
N ILE A 60 -10.85 -7.75 -11.45
CA ILE A 60 -10.03 -6.67 -10.87
C ILE A 60 -9.55 -5.71 -11.95
N GLU A 61 -9.05 -6.20 -13.08
CA GLU A 61 -8.60 -5.36 -14.19
C GLU A 61 -9.75 -4.56 -14.83
N ASP A 62 -10.91 -5.19 -14.97
CA ASP A 62 -12.13 -4.54 -15.46
C ASP A 62 -12.59 -3.44 -14.48
N ALA A 63 -12.59 -3.72 -13.17
CA ALA A 63 -12.88 -2.72 -12.14
C ALA A 63 -11.88 -1.56 -12.16
N ILE A 64 -10.58 -1.83 -12.29
CA ILE A 64 -9.53 -0.81 -12.45
C ILE A 64 -9.81 0.07 -13.67
N SER A 65 -10.27 -0.51 -14.78
CA SER A 65 -10.58 0.24 -16.00
C SER A 65 -11.78 1.19 -15.79
N THR A 66 -12.79 0.76 -15.04
CA THR A 66 -13.97 1.57 -14.67
C THR A 66 -13.57 2.68 -13.71
N ILE A 67 -12.83 2.37 -12.66
CA ILE A 67 -12.32 3.34 -11.69
C ILE A 67 -11.45 4.40 -12.37
N ARG A 68 -10.59 4.00 -13.32
CA ARG A 68 -9.76 4.96 -14.07
C ARG A 68 -10.61 5.99 -14.81
N LYS A 69 -11.68 5.54 -15.48
CA LYS A 69 -12.64 6.44 -16.13
C LYS A 69 -13.36 7.36 -15.14
N ARG A 70 -13.67 6.91 -13.92
CA ARG A 70 -14.28 7.74 -12.87
C ARG A 70 -13.32 8.79 -12.35
N THR A 71 -12.06 8.40 -12.22
CA THR A 71 -11.03 9.27 -11.66
C THR A 71 -10.62 10.39 -12.62
N ASP A 72 -10.73 10.17 -13.94
CA ASP A 72 -10.45 11.21 -14.94
C ASP A 72 -11.35 12.46 -14.77
N ASN A 73 -12.54 12.31 -14.17
CA ASN A 73 -13.48 13.41 -13.91
C ASN A 73 -13.26 14.12 -12.57
N LEU A 74 -12.43 13.56 -11.67
CA LEU A 74 -12.15 14.11 -10.34
C LEU A 74 -11.17 15.30 -10.38
N GLY A 75 -10.68 15.70 -11.57
CA GLY A 75 -9.66 16.75 -11.71
C GLY A 75 -8.27 16.34 -11.19
N VAL A 76 -8.08 15.07 -10.83
CA VAL A 76 -6.83 14.52 -10.29
C VAL A 76 -5.80 14.37 -11.40
N SER A 77 -4.59 14.86 -11.15
CA SER A 77 -3.47 14.76 -12.09
C SER A 77 -2.74 13.42 -11.91
N GLU A 78 -2.92 12.49 -12.85
CA GLU A 78 -2.23 11.18 -12.90
C GLU A 78 -2.55 10.21 -11.73
N PRO A 79 -3.79 9.71 -11.61
CA PRO A 79 -4.12 8.71 -10.60
C PRO A 79 -3.38 7.38 -10.82
N GLU A 80 -2.81 6.83 -9.75
CA GLU A 80 -2.16 5.53 -9.75
C GLU A 80 -3.13 4.48 -9.22
N ILE A 81 -3.70 3.69 -10.14
CA ILE A 81 -4.63 2.62 -9.83
C ILE A 81 -3.97 1.30 -10.22
N GLN A 82 -3.77 0.42 -9.24
CA GLN A 82 -3.06 -0.85 -9.42
C GLN A 82 -3.62 -1.95 -8.51
N PRO A 83 -3.48 -3.24 -8.88
CA PRO A 83 -3.82 -4.34 -8.00
C PRO A 83 -2.90 -4.37 -6.77
N ALA A 84 -3.49 -4.62 -5.60
CA ALA A 84 -2.83 -4.63 -4.29
C ALA A 84 -2.91 -6.01 -3.61
N GLY A 85 -2.76 -7.09 -4.37
CA GLY A 85 -2.90 -8.46 -3.86
C GLY A 85 -3.64 -9.33 -4.87
N ALA A 86 -4.36 -10.35 -4.37
CA ALA A 86 -5.17 -11.22 -5.23
C ALA A 86 -6.54 -10.63 -5.57
N ASN A 87 -7.17 -9.92 -4.61
CA ASN A 87 -8.55 -9.41 -4.69
C ASN A 87 -8.66 -7.93 -4.28
N GLN A 88 -7.56 -7.18 -4.22
CA GLN A 88 -7.55 -5.79 -3.75
C GLN A 88 -7.09 -4.82 -4.84
N ILE A 89 -7.56 -3.58 -4.76
CA ILE A 89 -7.22 -2.47 -5.64
C ILE A 89 -6.71 -1.31 -4.79
N SER A 90 -5.47 -0.86 -5.02
CA SER A 90 -4.93 0.38 -4.46
C SER A 90 -5.11 1.51 -5.47
N ILE A 91 -5.60 2.64 -4.98
CA ILE A 91 -6.00 3.82 -5.74
C ILE A 91 -5.37 5.01 -5.04
N ALA A 92 -4.26 5.51 -5.59
CA ALA A 92 -3.60 6.72 -5.11
C ALA A 92 -3.99 7.92 -5.98
N LEU A 93 -4.55 8.93 -5.32
CA LEU A 93 -5.06 10.17 -5.89
C LEU A 93 -4.22 11.34 -5.34
N PRO A 94 -3.08 11.66 -6.00
CA PRO A 94 -2.23 12.77 -5.58
C PRO A 94 -2.90 14.11 -5.89
N ASP A 95 -2.64 15.14 -5.09
CA ASP A 95 -3.20 16.49 -5.25
C ASP A 95 -4.75 16.54 -5.30
N VAL A 96 -5.43 15.59 -4.66
CA VAL A 96 -6.88 15.68 -4.53
C VAL A 96 -7.24 16.78 -3.51
N GLU A 97 -8.03 17.77 -3.93
CA GLU A 97 -8.48 18.85 -3.05
C GLU A 97 -9.53 18.34 -2.05
N ASP A 98 -10.45 17.50 -2.53
CA ASP A 98 -11.52 16.90 -1.74
C ASP A 98 -11.40 15.37 -1.75
N ALA A 99 -10.67 14.84 -0.77
CA ALA A 99 -10.46 13.41 -0.61
C ALA A 99 -11.78 12.68 -0.31
N ASP A 100 -12.74 13.33 0.33
CA ASP A 100 -13.96 12.69 0.83
C ASP A 100 -14.91 12.46 -0.35
N ARG A 101 -15.01 13.44 -1.26
CA ARG A 101 -15.67 13.25 -2.58
C ARG A 101 -15.00 12.20 -3.44
N ALA A 102 -13.68 12.11 -3.39
CA ALA A 102 -12.96 11.10 -4.16
C ALA A 102 -13.23 9.67 -3.66
N VAL A 103 -13.35 9.48 -2.33
CA VAL A 103 -13.80 8.21 -1.74
C VAL A 103 -15.20 7.85 -2.25
N GLU A 104 -16.13 8.80 -2.21
CA GLU A 104 -17.52 8.57 -2.64
C GLU A 104 -17.63 8.21 -4.13
N GLN A 105 -16.91 8.89 -5.01
CA GLN A 105 -16.98 8.62 -6.45
C GLN A 105 -16.25 7.33 -6.87
N VAL A 106 -15.17 6.98 -6.17
CA VAL A 106 -14.36 5.80 -6.51
C VAL A 106 -14.92 4.52 -5.89
N GLY A 107 -15.45 4.58 -4.67
CA GLY A 107 -15.91 3.43 -3.90
C GLY A 107 -17.35 2.99 -4.18
N THR A 108 -18.20 3.85 -4.77
CA THR A 108 -19.59 3.51 -5.09
C THR A 108 -19.66 2.41 -6.15
N THR A 109 -20.57 1.45 -6.04
CA THR A 109 -20.72 0.44 -7.11
C THR A 109 -21.42 1.07 -8.31
N ALA A 110 -22.31 2.04 -8.05
CA ALA A 110 -23.20 2.69 -9.00
C ALA A 110 -24.15 1.69 -9.68
N GLN A 111 -24.69 0.74 -8.91
CA GLN A 111 -25.70 -0.20 -9.38
C GLN A 111 -27.03 0.53 -9.53
N LEU A 112 -27.33 0.94 -10.77
CA LEU A 112 -28.65 1.45 -11.14
C LEU A 112 -29.60 0.28 -11.38
N GLN A 113 -30.71 0.25 -10.65
CA GLN A 113 -31.74 -0.78 -10.76
C GLN A 113 -33.12 -0.13 -10.83
N PHE A 114 -33.98 -0.74 -11.62
CA PHE A 114 -35.34 -0.29 -11.83
C PHE A 114 -36.30 -1.36 -11.34
N TYR A 115 -37.19 -0.98 -10.44
CA TYR A 115 -38.16 -1.87 -9.81
C TYR A 115 -39.59 -1.46 -10.18
N ASP A 116 -40.40 -2.45 -10.51
CA ASP A 116 -41.85 -2.28 -10.53
C ASP A 116 -42.35 -2.19 -9.09
N TRP A 117 -42.79 -1.01 -8.65
CA TRP A 117 -42.87 -0.73 -7.21
C TRP A 117 -43.96 -1.53 -6.49
N GLU A 118 -45.18 -1.54 -7.01
CA GLU A 118 -46.33 -2.17 -6.36
C GLU A 118 -46.21 -3.69 -6.15
N PRO A 119 -45.74 -4.50 -7.12
CA PRO A 119 -45.53 -5.93 -6.89
C PRO A 119 -44.33 -6.18 -5.96
N ASN A 120 -43.28 -5.38 -6.05
CA ASN A 120 -42.05 -5.66 -5.32
C ASN A 120 -42.10 -5.17 -3.87
N VAL A 121 -42.82 -4.09 -3.56
CA VAL A 121 -42.82 -3.54 -2.20
C VAL A 121 -43.55 -4.45 -1.21
N GLU A 122 -42.79 -5.02 -0.28
CA GLU A 122 -43.30 -5.89 0.77
C GLU A 122 -43.93 -5.07 1.90
N VAL A 123 -45.19 -5.34 2.17
CA VAL A 123 -46.05 -4.39 2.87
C VAL A 123 -46.04 -4.60 4.39
N ALA A 124 -45.67 -3.56 5.15
CA ALA A 124 -45.78 -3.54 6.61
C ALA A 124 -47.25 -3.61 7.07
N GLY A 125 -47.76 -4.81 7.36
CA GLY A 125 -49.10 -5.00 7.93
C GLY A 125 -50.26 -4.65 6.97
N GLY A 126 -50.04 -4.76 5.67
CA GLY A 126 -51.09 -4.62 4.64
C GLY A 126 -51.46 -3.19 4.21
N ARG A 127 -50.61 -2.18 4.47
CA ARG A 127 -50.74 -0.81 3.94
C ARG A 127 -49.48 -0.35 3.16
N LEU A 128 -49.63 -0.08 1.86
CA LEU A 128 -48.63 0.29 0.84
C LEU A 128 -47.91 1.65 1.05
N ASP A 129 -48.14 2.31 2.19
CA ASP A 129 -47.99 3.75 2.32
C ASP A 129 -46.96 4.22 3.38
N ARG A 130 -46.18 3.33 4.04
CA ARG A 130 -45.19 3.77 5.04
C ARG A 130 -43.88 2.97 5.05
N PRO A 131 -42.70 3.65 4.94
CA PRO A 131 -41.40 3.02 5.16
C PRO A 131 -41.19 2.67 6.64
N TYR A 132 -40.28 1.73 6.89
CA TYR A 132 -39.79 1.42 8.22
C TYR A 132 -38.90 2.57 8.75
N PRO A 133 -39.03 2.94 10.03
CA PRO A 133 -38.34 4.11 10.59
C PRO A 133 -36.88 3.89 10.97
N THR A 134 -36.39 2.63 10.93
CA THR A 134 -34.99 2.28 11.20
C THR A 134 -34.57 1.07 10.38
N LEU A 135 -33.28 0.96 10.08
CA LEU A 135 -32.70 -0.20 9.40
C LEU A 135 -32.99 -1.51 10.16
N PHE A 136 -32.87 -1.52 11.49
CA PHE A 136 -33.11 -2.71 12.31
C PHE A 136 -34.53 -3.26 12.13
N GLU A 137 -35.54 -2.39 12.10
CA GLU A 137 -36.93 -2.81 11.90
C GLU A 137 -37.17 -3.35 10.50
N ALA A 138 -36.61 -2.71 9.48
CA ALA A 138 -36.67 -3.17 8.10
C ALA A 138 -36.03 -4.55 7.94
N VAL A 139 -34.79 -4.72 8.42
CA VAL A 139 -34.05 -5.98 8.35
C VAL A 139 -34.72 -7.09 9.17
N THR A 140 -35.30 -6.77 10.33
CA THR A 140 -36.06 -7.77 11.13
C THR A 140 -37.26 -8.29 10.36
N LYS A 141 -37.91 -7.44 9.56
CA LYS A 141 -39.04 -7.83 8.71
C LYS A 141 -38.57 -8.58 7.48
N ALA A 142 -37.52 -8.11 6.83
CA ALA A 142 -36.86 -8.76 5.71
C ALA A 142 -36.44 -10.19 6.05
N ALA A 143 -35.84 -10.40 7.23
CA ALA A 143 -35.42 -11.72 7.72
C ALA A 143 -36.58 -12.70 7.95
N ALA A 144 -37.81 -12.19 8.09
CA ALA A 144 -39.02 -13.00 8.21
C ALA A 144 -39.80 -13.11 6.90
N ALA A 145 -39.41 -12.35 5.87
CA ALA A 145 -40.02 -12.37 4.55
C ALA A 145 -39.71 -13.70 3.85
N LYS A 146 -40.57 -14.06 2.90
CA LYS A 146 -40.39 -15.25 2.08
C LYS A 146 -40.46 -14.82 0.63
N PRO A 147 -39.33 -14.82 -0.09
CA PRO A 147 -39.31 -14.39 -1.47
C PRO A 147 -40.28 -15.22 -2.31
N GLN A 148 -41.07 -14.54 -3.12
CA GLN A 148 -42.15 -15.14 -3.90
C GLN A 148 -41.85 -15.13 -5.39
N ALA A 149 -41.43 -16.27 -5.93
CA ALA A 149 -41.18 -16.39 -7.36
C ALA A 149 -42.36 -15.91 -8.24
N GLU A 150 -42.10 -14.88 -9.02
CA GLU A 150 -43.05 -14.24 -9.90
C GLU A 150 -43.36 -15.16 -11.08
N ARG A 151 -44.65 -15.21 -11.45
CA ARG A 151 -45.05 -16.01 -12.62
C ARG A 151 -44.65 -15.36 -13.94
N GLU A 152 -44.32 -14.09 -13.89
CA GLU A 152 -44.11 -13.21 -15.03
C GLU A 152 -42.70 -13.40 -15.62
N ASP A 153 -41.75 -13.90 -14.84
CA ASP A 153 -40.37 -14.19 -15.27
C ASP A 153 -40.25 -15.50 -16.05
N VAL A 154 -41.28 -16.35 -16.01
CA VAL A 154 -41.29 -17.60 -16.75
C VAL A 154 -41.75 -17.36 -18.19
N PRO A 155 -40.93 -17.69 -19.21
CA PRO A 155 -41.29 -17.46 -20.60
C PRO A 155 -42.62 -18.13 -20.99
N PRO A 156 -43.47 -17.47 -21.81
CA PRO A 156 -44.75 -18.03 -22.25
C PRO A 156 -44.59 -19.41 -22.91
N GLY A 157 -45.34 -20.41 -22.43
CA GLY A 157 -45.32 -21.78 -22.97
C GLY A 157 -44.42 -22.77 -22.24
N VAL A 158 -43.63 -22.33 -21.25
CA VAL A 158 -42.87 -23.21 -20.35
C VAL A 158 -43.81 -23.81 -19.29
N ARG A 159 -43.95 -25.14 -19.25
CA ARG A 159 -44.59 -25.84 -18.11
C ARG A 159 -43.58 -25.92 -16.96
N ALA A 160 -43.45 -24.84 -16.21
CA ALA A 160 -42.52 -24.72 -15.10
C ALA A 160 -43.03 -25.48 -13.85
N GLY A 161 -42.17 -26.30 -13.23
CA GLY A 161 -42.34 -26.72 -11.85
C GLY A 161 -41.87 -25.64 -10.89
N ARG A 162 -42.11 -25.79 -9.58
CA ARG A 162 -41.70 -24.79 -8.57
C ARG A 162 -40.21 -24.40 -8.66
N ALA A 163 -39.33 -25.37 -8.89
CA ALA A 163 -37.89 -25.14 -9.05
C ALA A 163 -37.51 -24.39 -10.34
N ASP A 164 -38.36 -24.43 -11.36
CA ASP A 164 -38.16 -23.65 -12.58
C ASP A 164 -38.57 -22.19 -12.36
N TYR A 165 -39.69 -21.94 -11.66
CA TYR A 165 -40.10 -20.58 -11.25
C TYR A 165 -38.99 -19.91 -10.44
N GLU A 166 -38.52 -20.57 -9.36
CA GLU A 166 -37.43 -20.07 -8.51
C GLU A 166 -36.09 -19.89 -9.26
N ARG A 167 -35.93 -20.46 -10.46
CA ARG A 167 -34.73 -20.27 -11.29
C ARG A 167 -34.86 -19.07 -12.24
N TYR A 168 -36.05 -18.80 -12.76
CA TYR A 168 -36.30 -17.67 -13.66
C TYR A 168 -36.38 -16.36 -12.89
N ASP A 169 -37.15 -16.38 -11.79
CA ASP A 169 -37.19 -15.36 -10.73
C ASP A 169 -35.77 -14.90 -10.37
N ARG A 170 -34.94 -15.81 -9.86
CA ARG A 170 -33.56 -15.50 -9.43
C ARG A 170 -32.56 -15.00 -10.50
N GLN A 171 -32.93 -14.88 -11.77
CA GLN A 171 -32.06 -14.34 -12.81
C GLN A 171 -32.05 -12.82 -12.87
N ASN A 172 -33.12 -12.15 -12.43
CA ASN A 172 -33.22 -10.70 -12.37
C ASN A 172 -32.87 -10.14 -10.97
N ASP A 173 -32.61 -10.99 -9.97
CA ASP A 173 -32.07 -10.58 -8.66
C ASP A 173 -30.81 -9.70 -8.77
N SER A 174 -30.81 -8.61 -8.02
CA SER A 174 -29.60 -7.84 -7.75
C SER A 174 -28.66 -8.48 -6.71
N THR A 175 -29.13 -9.49 -5.99
CA THR A 175 -28.37 -10.20 -4.96
C THR A 175 -28.25 -11.71 -5.24
N GLN A 176 -27.09 -12.31 -4.95
CA GLN A 176 -26.86 -13.73 -5.21
C GLN A 176 -26.97 -14.64 -3.99
N ASP A 177 -26.72 -14.07 -2.82
CA ASP A 177 -26.61 -14.78 -1.55
C ASP A 177 -27.50 -14.12 -0.51
N ASP A 178 -27.73 -14.85 0.58
CA ASP A 178 -28.39 -14.31 1.75
C ASP A 178 -27.54 -13.17 2.35
N ARG A 179 -28.20 -12.14 2.90
CA ARG A 179 -27.50 -11.00 3.50
C ARG A 179 -27.60 -11.07 5.03
N TYR A 180 -26.45 -11.07 5.69
CA TYR A 180 -26.36 -11.18 7.14
C TYR A 180 -26.04 -9.82 7.75
N TYR A 181 -26.79 -9.46 8.79
CA TYR A 181 -26.64 -8.21 9.52
C TYR A 181 -26.45 -8.51 11.01
N LEU A 182 -25.43 -7.92 11.62
CA LEU A 182 -25.18 -8.02 13.05
C LEU A 182 -25.62 -6.72 13.73
N PHE A 183 -26.60 -6.82 14.62
CA PHE A 183 -27.09 -5.69 15.41
C PHE A 183 -26.71 -5.82 16.88
N GLY A 184 -26.38 -4.68 17.48
CA GLY A 184 -26.13 -4.56 18.91
C GLY A 184 -27.41 -4.65 19.73
N ARG A 185 -27.25 -4.70 21.06
CA ARG A 185 -28.40 -4.65 21.99
C ARG A 185 -29.20 -3.36 21.85
N ASP A 186 -28.54 -2.27 21.46
CA ASP A 186 -29.11 -0.96 21.19
C ASP A 186 -29.78 -0.86 19.81
N ARG A 187 -29.83 -1.96 19.05
CA ARG A 187 -30.40 -2.06 17.70
C ARG A 187 -29.64 -1.25 16.64
N LYS A 188 -28.43 -0.78 16.95
CA LYS A 188 -27.55 -0.21 15.94
C LYS A 188 -26.84 -1.32 15.18
N LEU A 189 -26.58 -1.09 13.91
CA LEU A 189 -25.80 -2.00 13.08
C LEU A 189 -24.36 -2.00 13.60
N LEU A 190 -23.84 -3.19 13.89
CA LEU A 190 -22.44 -3.39 14.28
C LEU A 190 -21.59 -3.89 13.10
N SER A 191 -22.18 -4.72 12.23
CA SER A 191 -21.52 -5.26 11.03
C SER A 191 -22.55 -5.71 9.99
N GLY A 192 -22.12 -5.79 8.73
CA GLY A 192 -22.94 -6.16 7.57
C GLY A 192 -23.55 -4.96 6.84
N PRO A 193 -24.30 -5.19 5.75
CA PRO A 193 -24.65 -6.51 5.22
C PRO A 193 -23.49 -7.28 4.59
N ASP A 194 -23.33 -8.54 4.97
CA ASP A 194 -22.33 -9.46 4.41
C ASP A 194 -22.99 -10.69 3.79
N SER A 195 -22.31 -11.37 2.86
CA SER A 195 -22.88 -12.51 2.11
C SER A 195 -22.81 -13.84 2.86
N SER A 196 -22.01 -13.90 3.94
CA SER A 196 -21.85 -15.10 4.74
C SER A 196 -21.57 -14.80 6.22
N CYS A 197 -21.75 -15.82 7.05
CA CYS A 197 -21.39 -15.76 8.47
C CYS A 197 -19.89 -15.60 8.72
N GLU A 198 -19.06 -16.17 7.84
CA GLU A 198 -17.60 -16.05 7.93
C GLU A 198 -17.17 -14.61 7.63
N GLU A 199 -17.72 -14.01 6.57
CA GLU A 199 -17.50 -12.59 6.24
C GLU A 199 -18.02 -11.68 7.34
N LEU A 200 -19.24 -11.89 7.85
CA LEU A 200 -19.80 -11.09 8.93
C LEU A 200 -18.94 -11.13 10.20
N ALA A 201 -18.41 -12.32 10.54
CA ALA A 201 -17.56 -12.48 11.70
C ALA A 201 -16.18 -11.83 11.48
N ALA A 202 -15.59 -12.01 10.30
CA ALA A 202 -14.33 -11.37 9.93
C ALA A 202 -14.48 -9.85 9.93
N ASP A 203 -15.56 -9.32 9.38
CA ASP A 203 -15.88 -7.90 9.35
C ASP A 203 -16.08 -7.32 10.75
N TYR A 204 -16.84 -8.01 11.60
CA TYR A 204 -17.03 -7.58 12.99
C TYR A 204 -15.72 -7.60 13.80
N GLU A 205 -14.94 -8.69 13.69
CA GLU A 205 -13.61 -8.75 14.29
C GLU A 205 -12.74 -7.63 13.76
N SER A 206 -12.85 -7.35 12.45
CA SER A 206 -12.08 -6.31 11.79
C SER A 206 -12.42 -4.90 12.31
N ALA A 207 -13.68 -4.68 12.68
CA ALA A 207 -14.18 -3.42 13.22
C ALA A 207 -13.56 -3.04 14.58
N GLY A 208 -12.82 -3.94 15.24
CA GLY A 208 -12.08 -3.63 16.46
C GLY A 208 -12.96 -3.22 17.64
N GLN A 209 -14.27 -3.48 17.57
CA GLN A 209 -15.25 -3.17 18.62
C GLN A 209 -15.09 -4.17 19.79
N ALA A 210 -14.01 -4.02 20.55
CA ALA A 210 -13.82 -4.79 21.78
C ALA A 210 -14.90 -4.40 22.80
N ALA A 211 -15.50 -5.40 23.45
CA ALA A 211 -16.40 -5.16 24.56
C ALA A 211 -15.69 -4.36 25.66
N ALA A 212 -16.34 -3.31 26.16
CA ALA A 212 -15.84 -2.44 27.23
C ALA A 212 -15.21 -3.23 28.41
N PRO A 213 -14.12 -2.72 29.02
CA PRO A 213 -13.43 -3.44 30.09
C PRO A 213 -14.36 -3.64 31.30
N GLY A 214 -14.72 -4.90 31.57
CA GLY A 214 -15.54 -5.29 32.73
C GLY A 214 -16.84 -6.04 32.41
N GLY A 215 -17.21 -6.20 31.13
CA GLY A 215 -18.35 -7.04 30.71
C GLY A 215 -18.03 -8.54 30.78
N ALA A 216 -18.97 -9.34 31.29
CA ALA A 216 -18.82 -10.80 31.41
C ALA A 216 -18.48 -11.48 30.06
N ARG A 217 -17.56 -12.44 30.11
CA ARG A 217 -16.99 -13.19 28.98
C ARG A 217 -17.99 -14.25 28.45
N SER A 218 -18.55 -14.01 27.26
CA SER A 218 -19.37 -14.91 26.40
C SER A 218 -20.76 -15.35 26.93
N PRO A 219 -21.75 -15.74 26.06
CA PRO A 219 -21.61 -16.08 24.65
C PRO A 219 -22.43 -15.24 23.68
N ALA A 220 -21.73 -14.76 22.65
CA ALA A 220 -22.10 -14.56 21.24
C ALA A 220 -23.49 -14.03 20.84
N ALA A 221 -23.55 -13.48 19.64
CA ALA A 221 -24.82 -13.16 19.01
C ALA A 221 -25.72 -14.41 18.99
N LYS A 222 -27.00 -14.23 19.35
CA LYS A 222 -27.98 -15.33 19.30
C LYS A 222 -28.56 -15.43 17.90
N GLY A 223 -28.70 -16.66 17.40
CA GLY A 223 -29.29 -16.93 16.09
C GLY A 223 -28.27 -17.53 15.14
N GLU A 224 -28.32 -17.08 13.89
CA GLU A 224 -27.36 -17.49 12.86
C GLU A 224 -25.96 -16.91 13.11
N CYS A 225 -24.94 -17.50 12.48
CA CYS A 225 -23.53 -17.12 12.62
C CYS A 225 -22.97 -17.20 14.06
N ALA A 226 -23.69 -17.83 14.99
CA ALA A 226 -23.31 -17.88 16.39
C ALA A 226 -22.00 -18.65 16.62
N ALA A 227 -21.69 -19.65 15.78
CA ALA A 227 -20.46 -20.42 15.90
C ALA A 227 -19.23 -19.58 15.50
N GLU A 228 -19.32 -18.92 14.36
CA GLU A 228 -18.30 -18.03 13.78
C GLU A 228 -18.02 -16.86 14.72
N LEU A 229 -19.07 -16.19 15.20
CA LEU A 229 -18.94 -15.06 16.14
C LEU A 229 -18.48 -15.50 17.53
N SER A 230 -18.76 -16.73 17.95
CA SER A 230 -18.21 -17.29 19.19
C SER A 230 -16.71 -17.62 19.06
N ALA A 231 -16.26 -18.00 17.86
CA ALA A 231 -14.87 -18.35 17.59
C ALA A 231 -13.91 -17.16 17.76
N LEU A 232 -14.42 -15.93 17.66
CA LEU A 232 -13.69 -14.67 17.91
C LEU A 232 -13.21 -14.52 19.37
N GLY A 233 -13.71 -15.33 20.30
CA GLY A 233 -13.22 -15.37 21.68
C GLY A 233 -13.41 -14.05 22.42
N GLN A 234 -12.32 -13.29 22.63
CA GLN A 234 -12.36 -11.99 23.32
C GLN A 234 -12.92 -10.87 22.43
N ALA A 235 -12.83 -11.03 21.11
CA ALA A 235 -13.38 -10.11 20.13
C ALA A 235 -14.84 -10.46 19.76
N ALA A 236 -15.51 -11.33 20.53
CA ALA A 236 -16.90 -11.68 20.26
C ALA A 236 -17.85 -10.51 20.55
N PRO A 237 -18.98 -10.41 19.81
CA PRO A 237 -19.93 -9.32 20.00
C PRO A 237 -20.56 -9.28 21.39
N PRO A 238 -20.98 -8.09 21.86
CA PRO A 238 -21.51 -7.91 23.21
C PRO A 238 -22.77 -8.74 23.45
N ALA A 239 -22.97 -9.14 24.71
CA ALA A 239 -24.13 -9.94 25.11
C ALA A 239 -25.45 -9.25 24.74
N GLY A 240 -26.28 -9.94 23.95
CA GLY A 240 -27.54 -9.42 23.44
C GLY A 240 -27.49 -8.92 21.99
N ALA A 241 -26.32 -9.00 21.33
CA ALA A 241 -26.23 -8.86 19.89
C ALA A 241 -27.05 -9.95 19.17
N ARG A 242 -27.59 -9.61 18.00
CA ARG A 242 -28.46 -10.48 17.20
C ARG A 242 -28.03 -10.43 15.75
N VAL A 243 -27.89 -11.61 15.15
CA VAL A 243 -27.70 -11.74 13.70
C VAL A 243 -29.07 -11.93 13.07
N LEU A 244 -29.34 -11.14 12.03
CA LEU A 244 -30.52 -11.26 11.19
C LEU A 244 -30.06 -11.63 9.79
N LYS A 245 -30.56 -12.77 9.29
CA LYS A 245 -30.36 -13.20 7.91
C LYS A 245 -31.55 -12.77 7.08
N VAL A 246 -31.30 -11.93 6.09
CA VAL A 246 -32.24 -11.61 5.03
C VAL A 246 -32.04 -12.65 3.93
N PRO A 247 -33.09 -13.43 3.59
CA PRO A 247 -32.98 -14.42 2.54
C PRO A 247 -32.73 -13.75 1.18
N ARG A 248 -31.96 -14.40 0.32
CA ARG A 248 -31.80 -14.02 -1.09
C ARG A 248 -33.17 -13.84 -1.76
N GLY A 249 -33.32 -12.80 -2.58
CA GLY A 249 -34.58 -12.43 -3.23
C GLY A 249 -35.30 -11.29 -2.51
N ILE A 250 -34.77 -10.83 -1.36
CA ILE A 250 -35.33 -9.70 -0.61
C ILE A 250 -34.23 -8.67 -0.39
N VAL A 251 -34.50 -7.42 -0.77
CA VAL A 251 -33.59 -6.28 -0.57
C VAL A 251 -34.21 -5.23 0.35
N VAL A 252 -33.36 -4.65 1.19
CA VAL A 252 -33.71 -3.50 2.01
C VAL A 252 -33.13 -2.27 1.33
N VAL A 253 -34.01 -1.34 0.95
CA VAL A 253 -33.61 -0.12 0.24
C VAL A 253 -33.92 1.11 1.08
N GLN A 254 -33.03 2.09 1.08
CA GLN A 254 -33.25 3.35 1.76
C GLN A 254 -34.26 4.21 0.97
N ASP A 255 -35.16 4.87 1.70
CA ASP A 255 -36.22 5.72 1.13
C ASP A 255 -35.66 6.96 0.41
N GLU A 256 -36.50 7.60 -0.42
CA GLU A 256 -36.12 8.86 -1.06
C GLU A 256 -35.88 9.93 0.02
N ARG A 257 -34.74 10.61 -0.07
CA ARG A 257 -34.39 11.67 0.87
C ARG A 257 -35.31 12.88 0.62
N PRO A 258 -36.01 13.40 1.64
CA PRO A 258 -36.91 14.54 1.46
C PRO A 258 -36.17 15.77 0.93
N ARG A 259 -36.75 16.41 -0.09
CA ARG A 259 -36.22 17.67 -0.64
C ARG A 259 -36.10 18.72 0.48
N GLY A 260 -34.90 19.31 0.60
CA GLY A 260 -34.60 20.35 1.60
C GLY A 260 -34.12 19.84 2.96
N LEU A 261 -34.00 18.52 3.17
CA LEU A 261 -33.29 17.98 4.33
C LEU A 261 -31.77 18.28 4.16
N PRO A 262 -31.08 18.91 5.13
CA PRO A 262 -29.64 19.13 5.04
C PRO A 262 -28.89 17.81 4.81
N ALA A 263 -27.82 17.82 4.01
CA ALA A 263 -27.04 16.62 3.66
C ALA A 263 -26.54 15.85 4.91
N ASN A 264 -26.29 16.56 6.01
CA ASN A 264 -25.76 15.98 7.25
C ASN A 264 -26.86 15.59 8.26
N ALA A 265 -28.14 15.81 7.93
CA ALA A 265 -29.24 15.42 8.81
C ALA A 265 -29.44 13.89 8.80
N PRO A 266 -29.64 13.24 9.96
CA PRO A 266 -29.83 11.80 10.02
C PRO A 266 -31.12 11.40 9.28
N PHE A 267 -31.00 10.42 8.39
CA PHE A 267 -32.09 9.90 7.57
C PHE A 267 -32.02 8.36 7.51
N ASP A 268 -32.98 7.69 8.15
CA ASP A 268 -32.93 6.23 8.38
C ASP A 268 -34.28 5.56 8.07
N ARG A 269 -34.91 5.95 6.96
CA ARG A 269 -36.16 5.32 6.49
C ARG A 269 -35.86 4.29 5.42
N HIS A 270 -36.50 3.13 5.51
CA HIS A 270 -36.21 1.98 4.64
C HIS A 270 -37.47 1.30 4.13
N TRP A 271 -37.40 0.76 2.92
CA TRP A 271 -38.40 -0.09 2.32
C TRP A 271 -37.87 -1.52 2.18
N LEU A 272 -38.81 -2.45 2.06
CA LEU A 272 -38.54 -3.84 1.80
C LEU A 272 -39.06 -4.15 0.39
N LEU A 273 -38.20 -4.64 -0.49
CA LEU A 273 -38.57 -5.00 -1.84
C LEU A 273 -38.23 -6.49 -2.08
N GLU A 274 -39.09 -7.18 -2.80
CA GLU A 274 -38.72 -8.36 -3.59
C GLU A 274 -37.69 -7.89 -4.64
N ASP A 275 -36.62 -8.65 -4.75
CA ASP A 275 -35.44 -8.32 -5.55
C ASP A 275 -35.66 -8.65 -7.03
N ASP A 276 -36.76 -8.20 -7.64
CA ASP A 276 -37.04 -8.40 -9.06
C ASP A 276 -36.71 -7.13 -9.85
N THR A 277 -35.49 -7.06 -10.40
CA THR A 277 -35.08 -5.89 -11.21
C THR A 277 -35.63 -5.99 -12.64
N SER A 278 -36.46 -5.02 -13.03
CA SER A 278 -37.02 -4.95 -14.38
C SER A 278 -36.03 -4.41 -15.41
N LEU A 279 -35.14 -3.50 -14.99
CA LEU A 279 -34.03 -2.99 -15.79
C LEU A 279 -32.82 -2.72 -14.90
N SER A 280 -31.66 -2.61 -15.53
CA SER A 280 -30.38 -2.30 -14.89
C SER A 280 -29.66 -1.14 -15.59
N GLY A 281 -28.56 -0.68 -15.00
CA GLY A 281 -27.65 0.28 -15.65
C GLY A 281 -27.04 -0.20 -16.98
N ASN A 282 -27.10 -1.49 -17.33
CA ASN A 282 -26.63 -1.97 -18.64
C ASN A 282 -27.64 -1.69 -19.77
N ASP A 283 -28.88 -1.37 -19.40
CA ASP A 283 -29.98 -1.17 -20.34
C ASP A 283 -30.09 0.29 -20.81
N ILE A 284 -29.24 1.18 -20.27
CA ILE A 284 -29.19 2.60 -20.59
C ILE A 284 -27.96 2.96 -21.43
N THR A 285 -28.06 4.06 -22.18
CA THR A 285 -27.00 4.64 -23.00
C THR A 285 -27.00 6.16 -22.89
N ASP A 286 -25.82 6.77 -23.05
CA ASP A 286 -25.64 8.23 -23.12
C ASP A 286 -26.25 9.07 -21.96
N PRO A 287 -26.08 8.69 -20.67
CA PRO A 287 -26.57 9.51 -19.57
C PRO A 287 -25.83 10.86 -19.50
N LYS A 288 -26.61 11.94 -19.34
CA LYS A 288 -26.15 13.33 -19.37
C LYS A 288 -26.93 14.19 -18.40
N GLN A 289 -26.23 15.11 -17.74
CA GLN A 289 -26.88 16.21 -17.04
C GLN A 289 -27.50 17.17 -18.07
N THR A 290 -28.77 17.48 -17.89
CA THR A 290 -29.50 18.51 -18.64
C THR A 290 -30.42 19.28 -17.70
N PHE A 291 -31.14 20.25 -18.22
CA PHE A 291 -32.19 20.96 -17.50
C PHE A 291 -33.56 20.55 -18.04
N ASP A 292 -34.51 20.33 -17.15
CA ASP A 292 -35.90 20.10 -17.54
C ASP A 292 -36.44 21.34 -18.29
N PRO A 293 -37.01 21.17 -19.49
CA PRO A 293 -37.54 22.29 -20.27
C PRO A 293 -38.69 23.06 -19.61
N GLN A 294 -39.40 22.47 -18.65
CA GLN A 294 -40.60 23.05 -18.05
C GLN A 294 -40.28 23.92 -16.83
N ASP A 295 -39.36 23.49 -15.97
CA ASP A 295 -39.08 24.15 -14.69
C ASP A 295 -37.58 24.50 -14.46
N SER A 296 -36.72 24.19 -15.44
CA SER A 296 -35.27 24.45 -15.38
C SER A 296 -34.55 23.78 -14.20
N GLN A 297 -35.12 22.71 -13.63
CA GLN A 297 -34.43 21.89 -12.64
C GLN A 297 -33.35 21.03 -13.31
N PRO A 298 -32.21 20.77 -12.64
CA PRO A 298 -31.22 19.84 -13.16
C PRO A 298 -31.77 18.41 -13.12
N VAL A 299 -31.64 17.69 -14.22
CA VAL A 299 -32.08 16.30 -14.39
C VAL A 299 -31.01 15.47 -15.09
N VAL A 300 -31.03 14.15 -14.89
CA VAL A 300 -30.19 13.22 -15.66
C VAL A 300 -31.04 12.58 -16.75
N SER A 301 -30.74 12.88 -18.01
CA SER A 301 -31.39 12.27 -19.17
C SER A 301 -30.51 11.15 -19.74
N PHE A 302 -31.12 10.07 -20.19
CA PHE A 302 -30.44 8.93 -20.83
C PHE A 302 -31.35 8.29 -21.89
N SER A 303 -30.73 7.59 -22.83
CA SER A 303 -31.39 6.71 -23.79
C SER A 303 -31.31 5.26 -23.31
N PHE A 304 -31.99 4.35 -24.01
CA PHE A 304 -31.92 2.92 -23.71
C PHE A 304 -31.14 2.16 -24.79
N THR A 305 -30.73 0.94 -24.50
CA THR A 305 -30.31 -0.03 -25.53
C THR A 305 -31.55 -0.63 -26.22
N ASP A 306 -31.38 -1.32 -27.36
CA ASP A 306 -32.48 -2.02 -28.03
C ASP A 306 -33.22 -3.02 -27.12
N GLU A 307 -32.54 -3.59 -26.14
CA GLU A 307 -33.10 -4.49 -25.13
C GLU A 307 -33.79 -3.70 -24.01
N GLY A 308 -33.12 -2.65 -23.52
CA GLY A 308 -33.66 -1.73 -22.51
C GLY A 308 -34.93 -1.02 -22.95
N GLU A 309 -35.05 -0.61 -24.21
CA GLU A 309 -36.28 0.00 -24.75
C GLU A 309 -37.48 -0.94 -24.59
N ARG A 310 -37.30 -2.22 -24.94
CA ARG A 310 -38.36 -3.24 -24.84
C ARG A 310 -38.70 -3.57 -23.39
N ALA A 311 -37.69 -3.64 -22.54
CA ALA A 311 -37.88 -3.89 -21.11
C ALA A 311 -38.63 -2.73 -20.45
N PHE A 312 -38.26 -1.48 -20.76
CA PHE A 312 -38.87 -0.26 -20.23
C PHE A 312 -40.34 -0.11 -20.69
N GLU A 313 -40.59 -0.28 -21.98
CA GLU A 313 -41.96 -0.27 -22.53
C GLU A 313 -42.80 -1.40 -21.90
N GLY A 314 -42.20 -2.58 -21.74
CA GLY A 314 -42.84 -3.74 -21.13
C GLY A 314 -43.28 -3.51 -19.67
N VAL A 315 -42.37 -3.01 -18.83
CA VAL A 315 -42.67 -2.74 -17.40
C VAL A 315 -43.67 -1.59 -17.25
N THR A 316 -43.49 -0.49 -17.98
CA THR A 316 -44.41 0.66 -17.90
C THR A 316 -45.81 0.33 -18.41
N ARG A 317 -45.92 -0.55 -19.42
CA ARG A 317 -47.21 -1.11 -19.87
C ARG A 317 -47.89 -1.91 -18.77
N ARG A 318 -47.17 -2.79 -18.06
CA ARG A 318 -47.74 -3.56 -16.94
C ARG A 318 -48.26 -2.65 -15.83
N ILE A 319 -47.46 -1.64 -15.46
CA ILE A 319 -47.83 -0.62 -14.45
C ILE A 319 -49.11 0.12 -14.88
N ALA A 320 -49.17 0.56 -16.14
CA ALA A 320 -50.34 1.25 -16.68
C ALA A 320 -51.59 0.37 -16.69
N GLN A 321 -51.47 -0.89 -17.13
CA GLN A 321 -52.58 -1.84 -17.15
C GLN A 321 -53.13 -2.07 -15.75
N ARG A 322 -52.27 -2.33 -14.75
CA ARG A 322 -52.72 -2.53 -13.36
C ARG A 322 -53.38 -1.27 -12.78
N GLY A 323 -52.85 -0.08 -13.07
CA GLY A 323 -53.49 1.18 -12.67
C GLY A 323 -54.88 1.36 -13.30
N SER A 324 -55.04 0.96 -14.56
CA SER A 324 -56.34 1.05 -15.27
C SER A 324 -57.41 0.10 -14.73
N GLU A 325 -56.99 -1.01 -14.13
CA GLU A 325 -57.88 -2.03 -13.55
C GLU A 325 -58.30 -1.69 -12.11
N GLN A 326 -57.68 -0.67 -11.50
CA GLN A 326 -57.93 -0.31 -10.11
C GLN A 326 -59.29 0.40 -9.95
N ILE A 327 -60.16 -0.18 -9.11
CA ILE A 327 -61.47 0.40 -8.80
C ILE A 327 -61.29 1.56 -7.82
N LEU A 328 -61.45 2.78 -8.32
CA LEU A 328 -61.35 4.01 -7.51
C LEU A 328 -62.65 4.30 -6.74
N PRO A 329 -62.58 4.72 -5.46
CA PRO A 329 -63.75 5.17 -4.71
C PRO A 329 -64.34 6.47 -5.31
N PRO A 330 -65.64 6.75 -5.09
CA PRO A 330 -66.28 7.95 -5.63
C PRO A 330 -65.59 9.24 -5.17
N GLY A 331 -65.13 10.06 -6.12
CA GLY A 331 -64.43 11.31 -5.85
C GLY A 331 -62.89 11.21 -5.83
N ALA A 332 -62.31 10.01 -5.94
CA ALA A 332 -60.88 9.85 -6.15
C ALA A 332 -60.49 10.23 -7.59
N SER A 333 -59.33 10.86 -7.73
CA SER A 333 -58.75 11.27 -8.99
C SER A 333 -58.10 10.08 -9.69
N ALA A 334 -57.91 10.16 -11.01
CA ALA A 334 -57.19 9.13 -11.75
C ALA A 334 -55.73 8.99 -11.29
N GLN A 335 -55.14 10.07 -10.75
CA GLN A 335 -53.79 10.04 -10.18
C GLN A 335 -53.71 9.15 -8.94
N ASP A 336 -54.82 8.94 -8.22
CA ASP A 336 -54.86 8.05 -7.06
C ASP A 336 -54.80 6.56 -7.44
N ALA A 337 -54.96 6.22 -8.73
CA ALA A 337 -54.76 4.89 -9.29
C ALA A 337 -53.45 4.76 -10.10
N SER A 338 -52.67 5.84 -10.21
CA SER A 338 -51.34 5.74 -10.83
C SER A 338 -50.42 4.92 -9.95
N GLN A 339 -49.84 3.90 -10.56
CA GLN A 339 -48.85 3.03 -9.94
C GLN A 339 -47.44 3.59 -10.14
N ARG A 340 -46.51 3.12 -9.31
CA ARG A 340 -45.18 3.69 -9.16
C ARG A 340 -44.12 2.79 -9.80
N PHE A 341 -43.01 3.43 -10.08
CA PHE A 341 -41.83 2.83 -10.66
C PHE A 341 -40.62 3.39 -9.92
N ALA A 342 -39.86 2.52 -9.29
CA ALA A 342 -38.76 2.91 -8.43
C ALA A 342 -37.43 2.79 -9.15
N ILE A 343 -36.63 3.85 -9.03
CA ILE A 343 -35.27 3.89 -9.52
C ILE A 343 -34.38 3.93 -8.29
N THR A 344 -33.50 2.94 -8.18
CA THR A 344 -32.55 2.84 -7.07
C THR A 344 -31.12 2.88 -7.58
N LEU A 345 -30.25 3.45 -6.76
CA LEU A 345 -28.81 3.47 -6.95
C LEU A 345 -28.18 2.93 -5.67
N ASP A 346 -27.44 1.81 -5.76
CA ASP A 346 -26.78 1.18 -4.61
C ASP A 346 -27.74 0.99 -3.39
N ASN A 347 -28.93 0.46 -3.65
CA ASN A 347 -30.03 0.27 -2.68
C ASN A 347 -30.58 1.54 -2.02
N GLN A 348 -30.34 2.72 -2.61
CA GLN A 348 -31.02 3.96 -2.23
C GLN A 348 -31.99 4.36 -3.33
N ILE A 349 -33.25 4.65 -2.96
CA ILE A 349 -34.23 5.17 -3.91
C ILE A 349 -33.84 6.61 -4.30
N VAL A 350 -33.51 6.80 -5.58
CA VAL A 350 -33.20 8.13 -6.15
C VAL A 350 -34.43 8.81 -6.71
N SER A 351 -35.40 8.04 -7.21
CA SER A 351 -36.68 8.59 -7.70
C SER A 351 -37.78 7.53 -7.62
N LEU A 352 -38.97 7.95 -7.14
CA LEU A 352 -40.22 7.20 -7.22
C LEU A 352 -41.15 7.87 -8.22
N ALA A 353 -41.07 7.44 -9.47
CA ALA A 353 -41.90 7.97 -10.54
C ALA A 353 -43.30 7.33 -10.53
N SER A 354 -44.31 8.06 -11.00
CA SER A 354 -45.67 7.52 -11.20
C SER A 354 -46.00 7.42 -12.69
N VAL A 355 -46.55 6.29 -13.14
CA VAL A 355 -46.99 6.12 -14.53
C VAL A 355 -48.46 6.50 -14.65
N ASN A 356 -48.75 7.47 -15.54
CA ASN A 356 -50.11 7.89 -15.82
C ASN A 356 -50.76 6.96 -16.86
N PHE A 357 -51.55 6.00 -16.40
CA PHE A 357 -52.19 5.00 -17.25
C PHE A 357 -53.20 5.56 -18.27
N ARG A 358 -53.67 6.81 -18.10
CA ARG A 358 -54.56 7.46 -19.08
C ARG A 358 -53.82 8.06 -20.26
N GLU A 359 -52.59 8.51 -20.00
CA GLU A 359 -51.73 9.13 -21.00
C GLU A 359 -50.92 8.06 -21.75
N TYR A 360 -50.49 7.03 -21.03
CA TYR A 360 -49.65 5.94 -21.54
C TYR A 360 -50.30 4.55 -21.34
N PRO A 361 -51.48 4.29 -21.93
CA PRO A 361 -52.21 3.02 -21.72
C PRO A 361 -51.44 1.79 -22.26
N GLU A 362 -50.58 1.98 -23.25
CA GLU A 362 -49.76 0.92 -23.86
C GLU A 362 -48.31 0.93 -23.35
N GLY A 363 -48.01 1.66 -22.27
CA GLY A 363 -46.66 1.90 -21.78
C GLY A 363 -46.01 3.15 -22.38
N ILE A 364 -44.84 3.51 -21.87
CA ILE A 364 -44.04 4.64 -22.34
C ILE A 364 -43.04 4.11 -23.37
N GLU A 365 -43.05 4.68 -24.58
CA GLU A 365 -42.06 4.32 -25.61
C GLU A 365 -40.66 4.74 -25.18
N GLY A 366 -39.72 3.79 -25.10
CA GLY A 366 -38.33 4.04 -24.68
C GLY A 366 -37.48 4.79 -25.71
N SER A 367 -37.95 4.92 -26.95
CA SER A 367 -37.20 5.50 -28.09
C SER A 367 -36.80 6.97 -27.92
N ASN A 368 -37.52 7.71 -27.06
CA ASN A 368 -37.21 9.11 -26.74
C ASN A 368 -36.33 9.27 -25.48
N GLY A 369 -35.89 8.16 -24.89
CA GLY A 369 -35.15 8.14 -23.63
C GLY A 369 -36.02 8.41 -22.40
N ALA A 370 -35.37 8.54 -21.26
CA ALA A 370 -35.98 8.88 -19.98
C ALA A 370 -35.14 9.93 -19.23
N GLN A 371 -35.72 10.50 -18.17
CA GLN A 371 -35.02 11.43 -17.27
C GLN A 371 -35.28 11.09 -15.81
N ILE A 372 -34.26 11.25 -14.97
CA ILE A 372 -34.36 11.20 -13.50
C ILE A 372 -34.34 12.63 -12.98
N ASP A 373 -35.38 13.02 -12.26
CA ASP A 373 -35.53 14.30 -11.59
C ASP A 373 -35.31 14.17 -10.08
N GLY A 374 -35.37 15.29 -9.34
CA GLY A 374 -35.33 15.29 -7.88
C GLY A 374 -33.97 15.03 -7.22
N ILE A 375 -32.89 14.96 -8.02
CA ILE A 375 -31.54 14.58 -7.55
C ILE A 375 -30.91 15.63 -6.62
N GLY A 376 -31.23 16.92 -6.82
CA GLY A 376 -30.71 18.00 -5.98
C GLY A 376 -30.08 19.11 -6.79
N ASN A 377 -28.84 19.45 -6.49
CA ASN A 377 -28.13 20.53 -7.17
C ASN A 377 -27.49 20.04 -8.50
N ILE A 378 -26.93 20.97 -9.28
CA ILE A 378 -26.30 20.66 -10.58
C ILE A 378 -25.10 19.71 -10.41
N GLU A 379 -24.34 19.85 -9.33
CA GLU A 379 -23.14 19.04 -9.06
C GLU A 379 -23.52 17.58 -8.78
N ASP A 380 -24.54 17.35 -7.94
CA ASP A 380 -25.06 16.02 -7.63
C ASP A 380 -25.62 15.33 -8.89
N THR A 381 -26.32 16.12 -9.72
CA THR A 381 -26.90 15.65 -10.98
C THR A 381 -25.81 15.28 -12.00
N GLN A 382 -24.75 16.10 -12.09
CA GLN A 382 -23.60 15.83 -12.95
C GLN A 382 -22.84 14.58 -12.48
N ALA A 383 -22.61 14.45 -11.16
CA ALA A 383 -21.95 13.29 -10.57
C ALA A 383 -22.73 12.00 -10.86
N LEU A 384 -24.06 12.02 -10.72
CA LEU A 384 -24.90 10.88 -11.07
C LEU A 384 -24.79 10.54 -12.56
N ALA A 385 -24.93 11.53 -13.46
CA ALA A 385 -24.80 11.29 -14.90
C ALA A 385 -23.44 10.67 -15.26
N ASP A 386 -22.35 11.16 -14.68
CA ASP A 386 -21.02 10.64 -14.90
C ASP A 386 -20.87 9.20 -14.38
N ASN A 387 -21.38 8.90 -13.18
CA ASN A 387 -21.38 7.56 -12.61
C ASN A 387 -22.15 6.57 -13.50
N LEU A 388 -23.34 6.96 -13.99
CA LEU A 388 -24.14 6.15 -14.90
C LEU A 388 -23.45 5.96 -16.26
N ARG A 389 -22.77 6.99 -16.77
CA ARG A 389 -22.07 6.94 -18.08
C ARG A 389 -20.92 5.95 -18.08
N ILE A 390 -20.22 5.86 -16.96
CA ILE A 390 -19.05 5.00 -16.79
C ILE A 390 -19.48 3.55 -16.53
N GLY A 391 -20.66 3.37 -15.94
CA GLY A 391 -21.29 2.08 -15.67
C GLY A 391 -20.98 1.55 -14.26
N ALA A 392 -21.73 0.52 -13.87
CA ALA A 392 -21.54 -0.15 -12.58
C ALA A 392 -20.21 -0.92 -12.52
N LEU A 393 -19.61 -0.99 -11.34
CA LEU A 393 -18.44 -1.84 -11.13
C LEU A 393 -18.80 -3.33 -11.26
N PRO A 394 -17.93 -4.16 -11.85
CA PRO A 394 -18.18 -5.59 -12.00
C PRO A 394 -18.14 -6.35 -10.67
N ILE A 395 -17.53 -5.77 -9.64
CA ILE A 395 -17.39 -6.30 -8.28
C ILE A 395 -17.76 -5.20 -7.28
N GLU A 396 -18.27 -5.58 -6.11
CA GLU A 396 -18.52 -4.64 -5.00
C GLU A 396 -17.17 -4.30 -4.36
N LEU A 397 -16.96 -3.05 -3.96
CA LEU A 397 -15.70 -2.60 -3.37
C LEU A 397 -15.91 -2.22 -1.91
N LYS A 398 -15.18 -2.88 -1.01
CA LYS A 398 -15.13 -2.51 0.41
C LYS A 398 -13.83 -1.75 0.69
N LEU A 399 -13.92 -0.55 1.25
CA LEU A 399 -12.74 0.20 1.67
C LEU A 399 -12.09 -0.50 2.88
N VAL A 400 -10.86 -1.01 2.71
CA VAL A 400 -10.10 -1.73 3.76
C VAL A 400 -8.88 -0.96 4.26
N SER A 401 -8.44 0.08 3.54
CA SER A 401 -7.39 0.98 4.01
C SER A 401 -7.58 2.37 3.39
N GLN A 402 -7.31 3.40 4.18
CA GLN A 402 -7.32 4.79 3.73
C GLN A 402 -6.11 5.51 4.33
N THR A 403 -5.32 6.15 3.47
CA THR A 403 -4.21 7.01 3.89
C THR A 403 -4.40 8.38 3.26
N LYS A 404 -4.69 9.41 4.06
CA LYS A 404 -4.77 10.82 3.67
C LYS A 404 -3.58 11.58 4.23
N VAL A 405 -2.81 12.21 3.36
CA VAL A 405 -1.62 13.01 3.70
C VAL A 405 -1.82 14.43 3.18
N SER A 406 -1.58 15.44 4.01
CA SER A 406 -1.70 16.83 3.56
C SER A 406 -0.58 17.22 2.60
N ALA A 407 -0.86 18.15 1.70
CA ALA A 407 0.14 18.67 0.75
C ALA A 407 1.33 19.31 1.47
N THR A 408 1.09 19.98 2.60
CA THR A 408 2.12 20.59 3.44
C THR A 408 3.08 19.54 4.00
N LEU A 409 2.56 18.46 4.58
CA LEU A 409 3.37 17.39 5.14
C LEU A 409 4.18 16.67 4.05
N GLY A 410 3.56 16.41 2.89
CA GLY A 410 4.25 15.83 1.73
C GLY A 410 5.41 16.68 1.22
N ALA A 411 5.16 17.98 0.97
CA ALA A 411 6.19 18.89 0.48
C ALA A 411 7.36 19.06 1.46
N GLN A 412 7.06 19.05 2.77
CA GLN A 412 8.08 19.07 3.82
C GLN A 412 8.91 17.79 3.83
N ALA A 413 8.25 16.63 3.76
CA ALA A 413 8.90 15.33 3.72
C ALA A 413 9.85 15.20 2.52
N LEU A 414 9.42 15.68 1.34
CA LEU A 414 10.27 15.80 0.15
C LEU A 414 11.48 16.70 0.40
N ARG A 415 11.28 17.90 0.94
CA ARG A 415 12.37 18.84 1.22
C ARG A 415 13.39 18.27 2.20
N GLN A 416 12.93 17.64 3.27
CA GLN A 416 13.79 16.98 4.26
C GLN A 416 14.57 15.82 3.64
N GLY A 417 13.91 14.99 2.83
CA GLY A 417 14.53 13.91 2.08
C GLY A 417 15.64 14.42 1.14
N LEU A 418 15.40 15.50 0.40
CA LEU A 418 16.38 16.13 -0.49
C LEU A 418 17.58 16.72 0.27
N ILE A 419 17.34 17.39 1.41
CA ILE A 419 18.42 17.91 2.27
C ILE A 419 19.26 16.75 2.81
N ALA A 420 18.63 15.69 3.32
CA ALA A 420 19.31 14.49 3.79
C ALA A 420 20.15 13.84 2.68
N ALA A 421 19.60 13.69 1.46
CA ALA A 421 20.32 13.16 0.31
C ALA A 421 21.54 14.01 -0.05
N GLY A 422 21.38 15.33 -0.13
CA GLY A 422 22.45 16.27 -0.43
C GLY A 422 23.57 16.26 0.62
N ALA A 423 23.20 16.27 1.91
CA ALA A 423 24.15 16.18 3.02
C ALA A 423 24.88 14.82 3.03
N GLY A 424 24.15 13.72 2.84
CA GLY A 424 24.70 12.36 2.75
C GLY A 424 25.69 12.20 1.60
N LEU A 425 25.35 12.71 0.42
CA LEU A 425 26.24 12.75 -0.74
C LEU A 425 27.49 13.58 -0.42
N ALA A 426 27.34 14.79 0.12
CA ALA A 426 28.48 15.65 0.46
C ALA A 426 29.45 14.98 1.44
N LEU A 427 28.95 14.38 2.52
CA LEU A 427 29.76 13.64 3.48
C LEU A 427 30.50 12.46 2.83
N THR A 428 29.81 11.72 1.96
CA THR A 428 30.40 10.59 1.23
C THR A 428 31.52 11.06 0.30
N LEU A 429 31.31 12.15 -0.45
CA LEU A 429 32.33 12.74 -1.32
C LEU A 429 33.55 13.23 -0.53
N LEU A 430 33.33 13.93 0.58
CA LEU A 430 34.40 14.41 1.46
C LEU A 430 35.23 13.23 2.02
N PHE A 431 34.56 12.17 2.46
CA PHE A 431 35.22 10.95 2.92
C PHE A 431 36.06 10.31 1.81
N LEU A 432 35.50 10.12 0.61
CA LEU A 432 36.22 9.53 -0.52
C LEU A 432 37.46 10.35 -0.90
N ILE A 433 37.32 11.68 -1.00
CA ILE A 433 38.43 12.59 -1.31
C ILE A 433 39.50 12.53 -0.22
N GLY A 434 39.09 12.59 1.05
CA GLY A 434 40.02 12.54 2.20
C GLY A 434 40.78 11.22 2.29
N PHE A 435 40.08 10.10 2.17
CA PHE A 435 40.65 8.76 2.38
C PHE A 435 41.40 8.23 1.14
N TYR A 436 40.83 8.42 -0.06
CA TYR A 436 41.38 7.89 -1.32
C TYR A 436 42.13 8.93 -2.18
N ARG A 437 42.21 10.20 -1.76
CA ARG A 437 42.96 11.27 -2.45
C ARG A 437 42.56 11.41 -3.92
N VAL A 438 43.49 11.25 -4.86
CA VAL A 438 43.23 11.38 -6.31
C VAL A 438 42.24 10.31 -6.79
N LEU A 439 42.32 9.09 -6.25
CA LEU A 439 41.32 8.06 -6.54
C LEU A 439 39.94 8.47 -5.99
N GLY A 440 39.92 9.13 -4.82
CA GLY A 440 38.71 9.70 -4.23
C GLY A 440 38.05 10.75 -5.11
N VAL A 441 38.82 11.62 -5.76
CA VAL A 441 38.31 12.59 -6.74
C VAL A 441 37.70 11.86 -7.95
N VAL A 442 38.36 10.81 -8.45
CA VAL A 442 37.81 10.01 -9.55
C VAL A 442 36.49 9.33 -9.15
N ALA A 443 36.42 8.73 -7.97
CA ALA A 443 35.17 8.17 -7.46
C ALA A 443 34.10 9.24 -7.26
N SER A 444 34.47 10.44 -6.82
CA SER A 444 33.53 11.55 -6.64
C SER A 444 32.88 11.98 -7.96
N VAL A 445 33.68 12.09 -9.03
CA VAL A 445 33.16 12.39 -10.37
C VAL A 445 32.27 11.24 -10.87
N THR A 446 32.69 9.99 -10.72
CA THR A 446 31.87 8.85 -11.13
C THR A 446 30.57 8.78 -10.32
N LEU A 447 30.60 9.06 -9.01
CA LEU A 447 29.43 9.05 -8.14
C LEU A 447 28.45 10.16 -8.51
N MET A 448 28.93 11.32 -8.95
CA MET A 448 28.07 12.39 -9.48
C MET A 448 27.40 11.98 -10.80
N VAL A 449 28.16 11.36 -11.71
CA VAL A 449 27.61 10.79 -12.96
C VAL A 449 26.56 9.73 -12.62
N TYR A 450 26.85 8.86 -11.67
CA TYR A 450 25.91 7.85 -11.16
C TYR A 450 24.61 8.48 -10.66
N ALA A 451 24.69 9.51 -9.80
CA ALA A 451 23.51 10.16 -9.25
C ALA A 451 22.62 10.77 -10.34
N VAL A 452 23.22 11.43 -11.34
CA VAL A 452 22.47 12.00 -12.47
C VAL A 452 21.83 10.92 -13.34
N LEU A 453 22.56 9.83 -13.64
CA LEU A 453 22.03 8.72 -14.42
C LEU A 453 20.88 8.00 -13.70
N LEU A 454 21.04 7.75 -12.39
CA LEU A 454 20.00 7.12 -11.58
C LEU A 454 18.73 7.97 -11.56
N TYR A 455 18.87 9.27 -11.27
CA TYR A 455 17.74 10.18 -11.20
C TYR A 455 17.01 10.31 -12.55
N ALA A 456 17.75 10.40 -13.65
CA ALA A 456 17.14 10.41 -14.99
C ALA A 456 16.39 9.11 -15.33
N ILE A 457 16.87 7.94 -14.88
CA ILE A 457 16.14 6.68 -15.09
C ILE A 457 14.86 6.64 -14.27
N VAL A 458 14.88 7.16 -13.04
CA VAL A 458 13.69 7.26 -12.19
C VAL A 458 12.62 8.15 -12.85
N GLU A 459 13.00 9.24 -13.50
CA GLU A 459 12.04 10.10 -14.21
C GLU A 459 11.56 9.51 -15.54
N LEU A 460 12.42 8.79 -16.27
CA LEU A 460 12.06 8.17 -17.55
C LEU A 460 11.13 6.96 -17.41
N ILE A 461 11.15 6.29 -16.26
CA ILE A 461 10.32 5.12 -15.99
C ILE A 461 9.11 5.59 -15.18
N PRO A 462 7.87 5.21 -15.56
CA PRO A 462 6.64 5.66 -14.93
C PRO A 462 6.40 5.01 -13.56
N ILE A 463 7.34 5.13 -12.63
CA ILE A 463 7.24 4.63 -11.26
C ILE A 463 7.20 5.82 -10.31
N THR A 464 6.26 5.76 -9.39
CA THR A 464 6.04 6.77 -8.37
C THR A 464 7.16 6.76 -7.34
N LEU A 465 7.76 7.92 -7.09
CA LEU A 465 8.81 8.09 -6.11
C LEU A 465 8.20 8.33 -4.73
N THR A 466 8.44 7.43 -3.79
CA THR A 466 7.97 7.53 -2.39
C THR A 466 9.10 7.91 -1.43
N LEU A 467 8.81 8.20 -0.17
CA LEU A 467 9.80 8.39 0.91
C LEU A 467 10.71 7.17 1.06
N PRO A 468 10.21 5.92 1.15
CA PRO A 468 11.06 4.74 1.02
C PRO A 468 11.89 4.76 -0.27
N GLY A 469 11.31 5.14 -1.42
CA GLY A 469 12.04 5.33 -2.68
C GLY A 469 13.24 6.28 -2.56
N ILE A 470 13.07 7.44 -1.93
CA ILE A 470 14.16 8.38 -1.64
C ILE A 470 15.21 7.72 -0.75
N ALA A 471 14.81 7.03 0.30
CA ALA A 471 15.74 6.34 1.19
C ALA A 471 16.55 5.25 0.45
N GLY A 472 15.91 4.54 -0.49
CA GLY A 472 16.56 3.60 -1.42
C GLY A 472 17.62 4.27 -2.28
N MET A 473 17.28 5.41 -2.91
CA MET A 473 18.27 6.20 -3.65
C MET A 473 19.45 6.64 -2.78
N ILE A 474 19.17 7.19 -1.59
CA ILE A 474 20.20 7.65 -0.64
C ILE A 474 21.15 6.51 -0.27
N LEU A 475 20.60 5.33 0.02
CA LEU A 475 21.40 4.15 0.34
C LEU A 475 22.25 3.69 -0.85
N THR A 476 21.68 3.67 -2.06
CA THR A 476 22.43 3.21 -3.25
C THR A 476 23.62 4.09 -3.58
N LEU A 477 23.67 5.35 -3.11
CA LEU A 477 24.89 6.17 -3.16
C LEU A 477 26.06 5.51 -2.39
N GLY A 478 25.79 4.92 -1.23
CA GLY A 478 26.78 4.16 -0.45
C GLY A 478 27.26 2.91 -1.21
N VAL A 479 26.33 2.16 -1.81
CA VAL A 479 26.65 0.97 -2.64
C VAL A 479 27.49 1.36 -3.87
N ALA A 480 27.17 2.49 -4.51
CA ALA A 480 27.92 3.00 -5.65
C ALA A 480 29.30 3.53 -5.28
N ALA A 481 29.44 4.17 -4.11
CA ALA A 481 30.73 4.54 -3.56
C ALA A 481 31.59 3.30 -3.29
N ASP A 482 30.99 2.25 -2.73
CA ASP A 482 31.69 1.01 -2.41
C ASP A 482 32.27 0.31 -3.65
N ALA A 483 31.51 0.16 -4.74
CA ALA A 483 32.01 -0.46 -5.96
C ALA A 483 33.34 0.18 -6.44
N ASN A 484 33.49 1.49 -6.26
CA ASN A 484 34.74 2.20 -6.54
C ASN A 484 35.83 1.91 -5.51
N ILE A 485 35.49 1.85 -4.22
CA ILE A 485 36.40 1.45 -3.13
C ILE A 485 37.01 0.06 -3.40
N VAL A 486 36.19 -0.92 -3.78
CA VAL A 486 36.63 -2.28 -4.13
C VAL A 486 37.69 -2.26 -5.23
N VAL A 487 37.40 -1.54 -6.32
CA VAL A 487 38.33 -1.37 -7.44
C VAL A 487 39.63 -0.73 -6.97
N PHE A 488 39.56 0.32 -6.15
CA PHE A 488 40.73 1.06 -5.71
C PHE A 488 41.63 0.27 -4.77
N GLU A 489 41.06 -0.46 -3.81
CA GLU A 489 41.86 -1.35 -2.96
C GLU A 489 42.60 -2.37 -3.82
N ARG A 490 41.94 -2.94 -4.83
CA ARG A 490 42.58 -3.92 -5.70
C ARG A 490 43.68 -3.31 -6.56
N ILE A 491 43.50 -2.10 -7.07
CA ILE A 491 44.53 -1.37 -7.81
C ILE A 491 45.70 -1.03 -6.89
N LYS A 492 45.46 -0.62 -5.65
CA LYS A 492 46.50 -0.32 -4.65
C LYS A 492 47.31 -1.57 -4.30
N GLU A 493 46.66 -2.72 -4.12
CA GLU A 493 47.34 -4.00 -3.91
C GLU A 493 48.27 -4.34 -5.09
N GLU A 494 47.77 -4.26 -6.32
CA GLU A 494 48.55 -4.55 -7.52
C GLU A 494 49.69 -3.54 -7.75
N ALA A 495 49.52 -2.28 -7.38
CA ALA A 495 50.58 -1.27 -7.44
C ALA A 495 51.67 -1.52 -6.37
N ARG A 496 51.30 -2.03 -5.19
CA ARG A 496 52.23 -2.38 -4.10
C ARG A 496 53.11 -3.58 -4.43
N THR A 497 52.65 -4.51 -5.27
CA THR A 497 53.48 -5.64 -5.76
C THR A 497 54.53 -5.23 -6.79
N GLY A 498 54.61 -3.94 -7.14
CA GLY A 498 55.64 -3.39 -8.03
C GLY A 498 55.20 -3.21 -9.48
N ARG A 499 53.95 -3.55 -9.84
CA ARG A 499 53.44 -3.34 -11.20
C ARG A 499 53.40 -1.86 -11.56
N SER A 500 53.55 -1.56 -12.86
CA SER A 500 53.35 -0.20 -13.37
C SER A 500 51.88 0.21 -13.19
N ILE A 501 51.61 1.50 -13.00
CA ILE A 501 50.24 1.98 -12.73
C ILE A 501 49.22 1.53 -13.79
N PRO A 502 49.49 1.60 -15.11
CA PRO A 502 48.55 1.09 -16.11
C PRO A 502 48.31 -0.42 -16.00
N ALA A 503 49.34 -1.21 -15.66
CA ALA A 503 49.21 -2.66 -15.49
C ALA A 503 48.47 -3.01 -14.19
N ALA A 504 48.72 -2.25 -13.12
CA ALA A 504 48.00 -2.38 -11.85
C ALA A 504 46.51 -2.04 -12.00
N ILE A 505 46.17 -1.00 -12.77
CA ILE A 505 44.78 -0.65 -13.09
C ILE A 505 44.11 -1.81 -13.84
N ALA A 506 44.72 -2.31 -14.92
CA ALA A 506 44.13 -3.39 -15.73
C ALA A 506 43.90 -4.68 -14.92
N ALA A 507 44.90 -5.09 -14.12
CA ALA A 507 44.80 -6.27 -13.27
C ALA A 507 43.81 -6.08 -12.12
N GLY A 508 43.80 -4.89 -11.51
CA GLY A 508 42.90 -4.54 -10.41
C GLY A 508 41.44 -4.65 -10.82
N TYR A 509 41.08 -4.06 -11.97
CA TYR A 509 39.73 -4.13 -12.53
C TYR A 509 39.27 -5.56 -12.80
N GLY A 510 40.10 -6.39 -13.45
CA GLY A 510 39.69 -7.75 -13.81
C GLY A 510 39.34 -8.61 -12.58
N LYS A 511 40.02 -8.37 -11.45
CA LYS A 511 39.74 -9.06 -10.20
C LYS A 511 38.55 -8.43 -9.46
N ALA A 512 38.51 -7.10 -9.34
CA ALA A 512 37.45 -6.37 -8.66
C ALA A 512 36.08 -6.59 -9.30
N LEU A 513 36.00 -6.60 -10.63
CA LEU A 513 34.75 -6.77 -11.38
C LEU A 513 33.99 -8.04 -10.99
N ARG A 514 34.70 -9.16 -10.81
CA ARG A 514 34.07 -10.43 -10.45
C ARG A 514 33.42 -10.33 -9.07
N THR A 515 34.17 -9.85 -8.08
CA THR A 515 33.66 -9.65 -6.71
C THR A 515 32.48 -8.67 -6.68
N ILE A 516 32.53 -7.56 -7.42
CA ILE A 516 31.43 -6.57 -7.48
C ILE A 516 30.19 -7.15 -8.14
N LEU A 517 30.35 -7.87 -9.26
CA LEU A 517 29.24 -8.51 -9.95
C LEU A 517 28.55 -9.52 -9.03
N ASP A 518 29.33 -10.34 -8.34
CA ASP A 518 28.77 -11.37 -7.46
C ASP A 518 27.91 -10.76 -6.35
N ALA A 519 28.41 -9.71 -5.72
CA ALA A 519 27.70 -9.07 -4.62
C ALA A 519 26.46 -8.29 -5.10
N ASN A 520 26.54 -7.60 -6.25
CA ASN A 520 25.41 -6.87 -6.82
C ASN A 520 24.29 -7.78 -7.37
N VAL A 521 24.60 -8.99 -7.83
CA VAL A 521 23.57 -9.95 -8.27
C VAL A 521 22.62 -10.30 -7.14
N VAL A 522 23.13 -10.44 -5.91
CA VAL A 522 22.27 -10.77 -4.78
C VAL A 522 21.45 -9.57 -4.32
N THR A 523 22.07 -8.38 -4.21
CA THR A 523 21.34 -7.14 -3.89
C THR A 523 20.21 -6.88 -4.89
N PHE A 524 20.49 -7.06 -6.19
CA PHE A 524 19.46 -6.96 -7.22
C PHE A 524 18.37 -8.02 -7.07
N GLY A 525 18.74 -9.26 -6.77
CA GLY A 525 17.77 -10.34 -6.56
C GLY A 525 16.86 -10.12 -5.35
N VAL A 526 17.38 -9.60 -4.24
CA VAL A 526 16.57 -9.20 -3.07
C VAL A 526 15.64 -8.04 -3.42
N ALA A 527 16.16 -7.01 -4.11
CA ALA A 527 15.35 -5.90 -4.60
C ALA A 527 14.24 -6.38 -5.55
N PHE A 528 14.52 -7.37 -6.41
CA PHE A 528 13.54 -7.95 -7.31
C PHE A 528 12.44 -8.71 -6.57
N ILE A 529 12.78 -9.54 -5.58
CA ILE A 529 11.79 -10.23 -4.73
C ILE A 529 10.91 -9.20 -4.01
N LEU A 530 11.51 -8.16 -3.46
CA LEU A 530 10.78 -7.10 -2.78
C LEU A 530 9.83 -6.38 -3.75
N PHE A 531 10.27 -6.07 -4.96
CA PHE A 531 9.42 -5.44 -5.97
C PHE A 531 8.19 -6.29 -6.34
N LEU A 532 8.32 -7.62 -6.34
CA LEU A 532 7.20 -8.53 -6.66
C LEU A 532 6.21 -8.69 -5.51
N VAL A 533 6.67 -8.67 -4.26
CA VAL A 533 5.86 -9.07 -3.11
C VAL A 533 5.38 -7.87 -2.28
N ALA A 534 6.05 -6.72 -2.35
CA ALA A 534 5.75 -5.60 -1.47
C ALA A 534 4.52 -4.79 -1.88
N THR A 535 4.00 -4.00 -0.93
CA THR A 535 2.97 -2.99 -1.18
C THR A 535 3.51 -1.78 -1.97
N ALA A 536 2.61 -0.95 -2.50
CA ALA A 536 2.95 0.21 -3.35
C ALA A 536 4.08 1.08 -2.77
N GLY A 537 3.97 1.45 -1.48
CA GLY A 537 4.97 2.28 -0.80
C GLY A 537 6.39 1.69 -0.82
N VAL A 538 6.52 0.37 -0.65
CA VAL A 538 7.82 -0.34 -0.58
C VAL A 538 8.33 -0.75 -1.97
N LYS A 539 7.46 -0.89 -2.98
CA LYS A 539 7.87 -1.14 -4.38
C LYS A 539 8.76 -0.02 -4.92
N GLY A 540 8.49 1.24 -4.59
CA GLY A 540 9.35 2.38 -4.96
C GLY A 540 10.77 2.26 -4.38
N PHE A 541 10.89 1.82 -3.13
CA PHE A 541 12.19 1.49 -2.51
C PHE A 541 12.90 0.35 -3.25
N ALA A 542 12.18 -0.74 -3.53
CA ALA A 542 12.73 -1.92 -4.19
C ALA A 542 13.26 -1.59 -5.59
N PHE A 543 12.50 -0.79 -6.35
CA PHE A 543 12.88 -0.33 -7.68
C PHE A 543 14.15 0.53 -7.66
N THR A 544 14.19 1.54 -6.80
CA THR A 544 15.35 2.43 -6.67
C THR A 544 16.61 1.69 -6.22
N LEU A 545 16.48 0.73 -5.29
CA LEU A 545 17.56 -0.17 -4.89
C LEU A 545 18.07 -1.04 -6.06
N GLY A 546 17.15 -1.65 -6.81
CA GLY A 546 17.46 -2.54 -7.93
C GLY A 546 18.15 -1.82 -9.09
N ILE A 547 17.53 -0.75 -9.61
CA ILE A 547 18.10 0.08 -10.69
C ILE A 547 19.38 0.76 -10.20
N GLY A 548 19.40 1.29 -8.98
CA GLY A 548 20.60 1.88 -8.39
C GLY A 548 21.77 0.91 -8.34
N THR A 549 21.52 -0.37 -8.06
CA THR A 549 22.55 -1.43 -8.09
C THR A 549 23.06 -1.72 -9.51
N LEU A 550 22.18 -1.68 -10.52
CA LEU A 550 22.58 -1.90 -11.92
C LEU A 550 23.37 -0.71 -12.48
N VAL A 551 22.92 0.52 -12.22
CA VAL A 551 23.60 1.74 -12.64
C VAL A 551 24.96 1.86 -11.93
N SER A 552 25.06 1.43 -10.67
CA SER A 552 26.34 1.48 -9.93
C SER A 552 27.36 0.53 -10.55
N LEU A 553 26.94 -0.68 -10.92
CA LEU A 553 27.78 -1.62 -11.67
C LEU A 553 28.22 -1.01 -13.01
N PHE A 554 27.29 -0.45 -13.79
CA PHE A 554 27.60 0.18 -15.08
C PHE A 554 28.64 1.30 -14.94
N THR A 555 28.44 2.20 -13.97
CA THR A 555 29.34 3.34 -13.75
C THR A 555 30.70 2.92 -13.21
N ALA A 556 30.77 1.98 -12.27
CA ALA A 556 32.03 1.45 -11.76
C ALA A 556 32.87 0.80 -12.87
N VAL A 557 32.22 0.12 -13.82
CA VAL A 557 32.90 -0.56 -14.93
C VAL A 557 33.30 0.39 -16.05
N LEU A 558 32.41 1.28 -16.48
CA LEU A 558 32.67 2.12 -17.66
C LEU A 558 33.30 3.46 -17.30
N ALA A 559 32.71 4.20 -16.36
CA ALA A 559 33.17 5.55 -16.03
C ALA A 559 34.51 5.52 -15.29
N THR A 560 34.61 4.77 -14.20
CA THR A 560 35.84 4.71 -13.41
C THR A 560 36.99 4.11 -14.24
N SER A 561 36.73 3.11 -15.09
CA SER A 561 37.81 2.48 -15.89
C SER A 561 38.30 3.40 -17.00
N ALA A 562 37.40 4.15 -17.65
CA ALA A 562 37.76 5.07 -18.70
C ALA A 562 38.53 6.28 -18.15
N ILE A 563 38.09 6.85 -17.03
CA ILE A 563 38.76 7.99 -16.37
C ILE A 563 40.16 7.57 -15.90
N LEU A 564 40.29 6.47 -15.14
CA LEU A 564 41.59 5.99 -14.67
C LEU A 564 42.51 5.60 -15.83
N GLY A 565 41.96 4.95 -16.86
CA GLY A 565 42.72 4.56 -18.04
C GLY A 565 43.26 5.77 -18.82
N ALA A 566 42.46 6.83 -18.98
CA ALA A 566 42.87 8.09 -19.60
C ALA A 566 43.94 8.81 -18.77
N MET A 567 43.76 8.87 -17.44
CA MET A 567 44.68 9.52 -16.52
C MET A 567 45.94 8.71 -16.21
N SER A 568 45.98 7.41 -16.53
CA SER A 568 47.05 6.47 -16.11
C SER A 568 48.48 6.87 -16.47
N ARG A 569 48.66 7.75 -17.47
CA ARG A 569 49.97 8.25 -17.93
C ARG A 569 50.25 9.71 -17.55
N THR A 570 49.33 10.35 -16.83
CA THR A 570 49.48 11.74 -16.36
C THR A 570 50.38 11.81 -15.12
N ARG A 571 50.93 12.99 -14.83
CA ARG A 571 51.76 13.21 -13.63
C ARG A 571 50.98 12.99 -12.33
N LEU A 572 49.65 13.17 -12.36
CA LEU A 572 48.74 13.03 -11.21
C LEU A 572 48.71 11.59 -10.66
N LEU A 573 48.69 10.57 -11.54
CA LEU A 573 48.65 9.16 -11.14
C LEU A 573 50.02 8.47 -11.15
N ARG A 574 51.10 9.20 -11.49
CA ARG A 574 52.45 8.61 -11.63
C ARG A 574 53.09 8.27 -10.29
N SER A 575 52.70 8.95 -9.21
CA SER A 575 53.26 8.69 -7.87
C SER A 575 52.39 7.69 -7.08
N ARG A 576 53.03 6.69 -6.47
CA ARG A 576 52.36 5.71 -5.60
C ARG A 576 51.71 6.38 -4.38
N LEU A 577 52.29 7.49 -3.90
CA LEU A 577 51.74 8.30 -2.81
C LEU A 577 50.44 9.01 -3.18
N ALA A 578 50.32 9.55 -4.41
CA ALA A 578 49.08 10.17 -4.88
C ALA A 578 47.91 9.18 -4.99
N LEU A 579 48.22 7.91 -5.29
CA LEU A 579 47.26 6.80 -5.32
C LEU A 579 46.91 6.23 -3.93
N GLY A 580 47.54 6.71 -2.86
CA GLY A 580 47.44 6.07 -1.54
C GLY A 580 48.06 4.65 -1.50
N ALA A 581 48.82 4.27 -2.53
CA ALA A 581 49.52 2.99 -2.67
C ALA A 581 50.97 3.04 -2.12
N GLY A 582 51.24 3.91 -1.15
CA GLY A 582 52.51 3.93 -0.42
C GLY A 582 52.71 2.65 0.41
N THR A 583 53.83 2.58 1.15
CA THR A 583 54.01 1.54 2.18
C THR A 583 52.82 1.56 3.14
N GLU A 584 52.20 0.39 3.36
CA GLU A 584 51.11 0.24 4.33
C GLU A 584 51.53 0.79 5.68
N ARG A 585 50.92 1.90 6.10
CA ARG A 585 51.19 2.51 7.42
C ARG A 585 50.53 1.73 8.56
N LEU A 586 49.40 1.06 8.29
CA LEU A 586 48.73 0.16 9.21
C LEU A 586 48.65 -1.22 8.57
N ARG A 587 49.31 -2.20 9.20
CA ARG A 587 49.06 -3.62 8.97
C ARG A 587 48.32 -4.14 10.19
N TRP A 588 47.09 -4.57 9.98
CA TRP A 588 46.34 -5.27 11.02
C TRP A 588 47.02 -6.61 11.25
N ASN A 589 47.65 -6.76 12.41
CA ASN A 589 48.18 -8.02 12.89
C ASN A 589 47.38 -8.39 14.13
N PHE A 590 46.19 -8.93 13.91
CA PHE A 590 45.26 -9.32 14.96
C PHE A 590 44.86 -10.79 14.78
N ASP A 591 44.82 -11.54 15.88
CA ASP A 591 44.42 -12.94 15.87
C ASP A 591 42.90 -13.06 16.05
N PHE A 592 42.17 -12.94 14.94
CA PHE A 592 40.71 -13.04 14.91
C PHE A 592 40.21 -14.41 15.36
N MET A 593 40.89 -15.49 14.95
CA MET A 593 40.47 -16.85 15.29
C MET A 593 40.75 -17.18 16.75
N GLY A 594 41.88 -16.75 17.30
CA GLY A 594 42.19 -16.91 18.73
C GLY A 594 41.23 -16.13 19.63
N ALA A 595 40.79 -14.94 19.18
CA ALA A 595 39.82 -14.11 19.91
C ALA A 595 38.34 -14.48 19.66
N SER A 596 38.05 -15.44 18.78
CA SER A 596 36.68 -15.80 18.36
C SER A 596 35.71 -16.07 19.51
N LYS A 597 36.19 -16.70 20.61
CA LYS A 597 35.38 -16.95 21.81
C LYS A 597 34.87 -15.66 22.46
N TRP A 598 35.68 -14.59 22.45
CA TRP A 598 35.27 -13.29 22.96
C TRP A 598 34.23 -12.64 22.06
N PHE A 599 34.38 -12.76 20.73
CA PHE A 599 33.39 -12.25 19.79
C PHE A 599 32.04 -12.96 19.93
N PHE A 600 32.04 -14.28 20.01
CA PHE A 600 30.82 -15.05 20.27
C PHE A 600 30.21 -14.75 21.63
N SER A 601 31.02 -14.52 22.66
CA SER A 601 30.51 -14.16 23.99
C SER A 601 29.88 -12.76 24.01
N PHE A 602 30.52 -11.78 23.36
CA PHE A 602 30.01 -10.42 23.25
C PHE A 602 28.72 -10.36 22.43
N SER A 603 28.73 -10.98 21.25
CA SER A 603 27.54 -11.12 20.40
C SER A 603 26.41 -11.88 21.11
N GLY A 604 26.74 -12.99 21.78
CA GLY A 604 25.79 -13.76 22.58
C GLY A 604 25.17 -12.96 23.71
N ALA A 605 25.93 -12.08 24.37
CA ALA A 605 25.41 -11.18 25.40
C ALA A 605 24.45 -10.14 24.83
N ILE A 606 24.75 -9.56 23.66
CA ILE A 606 23.85 -8.62 22.98
C ILE A 606 22.58 -9.32 22.53
N LEU A 607 22.69 -10.51 21.93
CA LEU A 607 21.53 -11.31 21.53
C LEU A 607 20.67 -11.72 22.72
N ALA A 608 21.29 -12.08 23.85
CA ALA A 608 20.56 -12.38 25.09
C ALA A 608 19.84 -11.14 25.63
N ALA A 609 20.50 -9.97 25.63
CA ALA A 609 19.87 -8.72 26.03
C ALA A 609 18.70 -8.34 25.10
N GLY A 610 18.88 -8.51 23.78
CA GLY A 610 17.83 -8.30 22.79
C GLY A 610 16.66 -9.27 22.95
N ALA A 611 16.93 -10.56 23.19
CA ALA A 611 15.90 -11.55 23.46
C ALA A 611 15.13 -11.25 24.76
N ILE A 612 15.82 -10.79 25.81
CA ILE A 612 15.17 -10.33 27.05
C ILE A 612 14.32 -9.10 26.78
N ALA A 613 14.81 -8.13 26.00
CA ALA A 613 14.05 -6.94 25.63
C ALA A 613 12.77 -7.31 24.87
N ILE A 614 12.87 -8.19 23.86
CA ILE A 614 11.72 -8.68 23.11
C ILE A 614 10.73 -9.42 24.04
N ALA A 615 11.22 -10.30 24.91
CA ALA A 615 10.35 -11.08 25.80
C ALA A 615 9.69 -10.25 26.91
N ALA A 616 10.38 -9.22 27.42
CA ALA A 616 9.90 -8.43 28.55
C ALA A 616 9.12 -7.17 28.14
N LEU A 617 9.50 -6.53 27.03
CA LEU A 617 8.91 -5.27 26.55
C LEU A 617 7.99 -5.46 25.35
N GLY A 618 8.14 -6.57 24.62
CA GLY A 618 7.48 -6.79 23.34
C GLY A 618 8.14 -6.00 22.20
N VAL A 619 7.70 -6.28 20.98
CA VAL A 619 8.00 -5.46 19.80
C VAL A 619 6.78 -4.58 19.55
N ASN A 620 7.00 -3.28 19.44
CA ASN A 620 5.94 -2.31 19.17
C ASN A 620 5.65 -2.33 17.66
N PHE A 621 4.59 -3.01 17.24
CA PHE A 621 4.19 -3.05 15.84
C PHE A 621 3.31 -1.85 15.50
N GLY A 622 3.52 -1.27 14.33
CA GLY A 622 2.70 -0.17 13.86
C GLY A 622 1.34 -0.62 13.35
N ILE A 623 0.49 0.36 13.02
CA ILE A 623 -0.84 0.12 12.46
C ILE A 623 -0.81 -0.69 11.15
N ASP A 624 0.34 -0.69 10.45
CA ASP A 624 0.61 -1.53 9.28
C ASP A 624 0.44 -3.04 9.54
N PHE A 625 0.65 -3.47 10.80
CA PHE A 625 0.58 -4.88 11.21
C PHE A 625 -0.48 -5.14 12.27
N GLU A 626 -0.68 -4.20 13.21
CA GLU A 626 -1.67 -4.33 14.27
C GLU A 626 -3.07 -3.89 13.84
N SER A 627 -3.21 -3.26 12.68
CA SER A 627 -4.42 -2.59 12.20
C SER A 627 -4.88 -1.43 13.12
N GLY A 628 -5.77 -0.59 12.61
CA GLY A 628 -6.30 0.57 13.32
C GLY A 628 -6.02 1.88 12.60
N THR A 629 -6.27 2.98 13.31
CA THR A 629 -6.35 4.33 12.76
C THR A 629 -5.42 5.27 13.51
N ARG A 630 -4.69 6.08 12.75
CA ARG A 630 -3.91 7.23 13.22
C ARG A 630 -4.43 8.49 12.55
N ILE A 631 -4.95 9.41 13.34
CA ILE A 631 -5.36 10.75 12.89
C ILE A 631 -4.34 11.74 13.42
N LYS A 632 -3.82 12.62 12.56
CA LYS A 632 -3.13 13.85 13.00
C LYS A 632 -3.85 15.06 12.41
N THR A 633 -4.14 16.04 13.25
CA THR A 633 -4.80 17.28 12.81
C THR A 633 -4.40 18.45 13.71
N PRO A 634 -4.16 19.64 13.14
CA PRO A 634 -4.04 20.87 13.92
C PRO A 634 -5.42 21.34 14.41
N LEU A 635 -5.50 21.72 15.69
CA LEU A 635 -6.72 22.29 16.26
C LEU A 635 -6.62 23.81 16.27
N GLU A 636 -7.66 24.49 15.77
CA GLU A 636 -7.71 25.96 15.80
C GLU A 636 -7.71 26.48 17.25
N GLN A 637 -8.47 25.80 18.12
CA GLN A 637 -8.48 26.07 19.55
C GLN A 637 -7.56 25.11 20.31
N PRO A 638 -6.70 25.62 21.22
CA PRO A 638 -5.82 24.77 22.01
C PRO A 638 -6.64 23.83 22.91
N ALA A 639 -6.47 22.52 22.72
CA ALA A 639 -7.13 21.51 23.52
C ALA A 639 -6.12 20.65 24.28
N THR A 640 -6.40 20.39 25.56
CA THR A 640 -5.65 19.39 26.33
C THR A 640 -6.03 17.97 25.91
N VAL A 641 -5.11 17.03 26.10
CA VAL A 641 -5.36 15.59 25.85
C VAL A 641 -6.64 15.08 26.53
N ALA A 642 -6.94 15.58 27.74
CA ALA A 642 -8.17 15.21 28.46
C ALA A 642 -9.43 15.75 27.77
N GLN A 643 -9.42 16.99 27.29
CA GLN A 643 -10.57 17.57 26.58
C GLN A 643 -10.85 16.84 25.27
N VAL A 644 -9.80 16.49 24.52
CA VAL A 644 -9.94 15.67 23.31
C VAL A 644 -10.51 14.30 23.66
N ARG A 645 -10.01 13.65 24.72
CA ARG A 645 -10.57 12.36 25.19
C ARG A 645 -12.05 12.46 25.55
N ASP A 646 -12.46 13.52 26.23
CA ASP A 646 -13.86 13.74 26.60
C ASP A 646 -14.76 13.96 25.37
N THR A 647 -14.24 14.53 24.28
CA THR A 647 -14.97 14.65 23.00
C THR A 647 -15.16 13.30 22.32
N LEU A 648 -14.17 12.41 22.43
CA LEU A 648 -14.17 11.10 21.78
C LEU A 648 -14.90 10.02 22.59
N ALA A 649 -15.02 10.17 23.90
CA ALA A 649 -15.69 9.19 24.77
C ALA A 649 -17.15 8.89 24.39
N PRO A 650 -18.00 9.87 24.00
CA PRO A 650 -19.37 9.62 23.50
C PRO A 650 -19.42 8.77 22.23
N LEU A 651 -18.35 8.77 21.43
CA LEU A 651 -18.21 7.95 20.23
C LEU A 651 -17.72 6.53 20.54
N GLY A 652 -17.52 6.18 21.80
CA GLY A 652 -16.95 4.89 22.22
C GLY A 652 -15.42 4.86 22.19
N LEU A 653 -14.76 5.98 21.93
CA LEU A 653 -13.31 6.09 21.73
C LEU A 653 -12.58 6.65 22.97
N GLY A 654 -13.09 6.39 24.17
CA GLY A 654 -12.51 6.87 25.43
C GLY A 654 -11.11 6.32 25.73
N ASP A 655 -10.79 5.14 25.21
CA ASP A 655 -9.50 4.45 25.38
C ASP A 655 -8.47 4.84 24.29
N ALA A 656 -8.81 5.74 23.37
CA ALA A 656 -7.90 6.21 22.33
C ALA A 656 -6.61 6.80 22.92
N LYS A 657 -5.47 6.46 22.30
CA LYS A 657 -4.17 7.01 22.65
C LYS A 657 -4.03 8.38 22.00
N ILE A 658 -4.17 9.42 22.81
CA ILE A 658 -4.13 10.82 22.37
C ILE A 658 -2.82 11.44 22.86
N GLN A 659 -2.11 12.11 21.95
CA GLN A 659 -0.85 12.80 22.21
C GLN A 659 -0.89 14.17 21.56
N GLN A 660 -0.33 15.18 22.22
CA GLN A 660 0.02 16.43 21.55
C GLN A 660 1.37 16.25 20.87
N VAL A 661 1.46 16.67 19.61
CA VAL A 661 2.67 16.55 18.81
C VAL A 661 3.18 17.95 18.48
N ASP A 662 4.47 18.18 18.69
CA ASP A 662 5.12 19.42 18.27
C ASP A 662 5.54 19.29 16.80
N GLU A 663 4.62 19.67 15.89
CA GLU A 663 4.84 19.71 14.44
C GLU A 663 4.65 21.15 13.94
N PRO A 664 5.71 22.00 14.00
CA PRO A 664 5.61 23.43 13.72
C PRO A 664 5.07 23.77 12.34
N GLU A 665 5.19 22.85 11.38
CA GLU A 665 4.70 23.01 10.02
C GLU A 665 3.19 22.81 9.86
N LEU A 666 2.56 21.97 10.70
CA LEU A 666 1.10 21.81 10.75
C LEU A 666 0.43 22.91 11.57
N GLY A 667 1.20 23.68 12.35
CA GLY A 667 0.72 24.79 13.17
C GLY A 667 0.82 24.53 14.67
N ALA A 668 0.09 25.30 15.46
CA ALA A 668 0.02 25.10 16.91
C ALA A 668 -1.04 24.04 17.25
N ASN A 669 -0.88 23.38 18.39
CA ASN A 669 -1.88 22.47 18.97
C ASN A 669 -2.20 21.22 18.13
N VAL A 670 -1.20 20.65 17.45
CA VAL A 670 -1.38 19.40 16.71
C VAL A 670 -1.66 18.25 17.69
N VAL A 671 -2.71 17.49 17.40
CA VAL A 671 -3.05 16.29 18.16
C VAL A 671 -2.92 15.07 17.26
N GLN A 672 -2.32 14.02 17.83
CA GLN A 672 -2.32 12.68 17.25
C GLN A 672 -3.23 11.78 18.07
N ILE A 673 -4.18 11.15 17.38
CA ILE A 673 -5.14 10.20 17.96
C ILE A 673 -4.84 8.85 17.33
N SER A 674 -4.63 7.83 18.15
CA SER A 674 -4.51 6.44 17.70
C SER A 674 -5.60 5.59 18.35
N ALA A 675 -6.44 4.98 17.51
CA ALA A 675 -7.62 4.22 17.92
C ALA A 675 -7.94 3.13 16.89
N SER A 676 -8.76 2.13 17.25
CA SER A 676 -9.25 1.12 16.31
C SER A 676 -10.59 1.57 15.76
N VAL A 677 -10.59 2.16 14.57
CA VAL A 677 -11.75 2.80 13.94
C VAL A 677 -11.77 2.38 12.46
N GLN A 678 -12.94 2.18 11.87
CA GLN A 678 -13.03 1.86 10.44
C GLN A 678 -12.95 3.16 9.59
N PRO A 679 -12.52 3.08 8.31
CA PRO A 679 -12.37 4.27 7.46
C PRO A 679 -13.62 5.16 7.42
N ASP A 680 -14.81 4.56 7.39
CA ASP A 680 -16.12 5.25 7.37
C ASP A 680 -16.45 5.97 8.69
N GLU A 681 -15.90 5.50 9.82
CA GLU A 681 -16.15 6.10 11.12
C GLU A 681 -15.23 7.31 11.42
N VAL A 682 -14.14 7.47 10.65
CA VAL A 682 -13.20 8.59 10.81
C VAL A 682 -13.89 9.94 10.61
N GLU A 683 -14.90 10.02 9.73
CA GLU A 683 -15.67 11.24 9.49
C GLU A 683 -16.49 11.68 10.71
N ARG A 684 -16.96 10.72 11.53
CA ARG A 684 -17.64 11.04 12.79
C ARG A 684 -16.66 11.65 13.80
N VAL A 685 -15.42 11.17 13.80
CA VAL A 685 -14.34 11.72 14.63
C VAL A 685 -13.96 13.12 14.16
N LYS A 686 -13.78 13.29 12.84
CA LYS A 686 -13.51 14.59 12.19
C LYS A 686 -14.56 15.63 12.60
N SER A 687 -15.84 15.31 12.39
CA SER A 687 -16.97 16.19 12.72
C SER A 687 -17.02 16.58 14.20
N ALA A 688 -16.81 15.62 15.12
CA ALA A 688 -16.83 15.89 16.55
C ALA A 688 -15.67 16.78 17.03
N LEU A 689 -14.50 16.66 16.40
CA LEU A 689 -13.35 17.53 16.68
C LEU A 689 -13.57 18.93 16.11
N ASP A 690 -14.09 19.02 14.89
CA ASP A 690 -14.38 20.29 14.23
C ASP A 690 -15.40 21.13 15.01
N GLU A 691 -16.54 20.53 15.38
CA GLU A 691 -17.60 21.22 16.14
C GLU A 691 -17.11 21.83 17.46
N ARG A 692 -16.12 21.21 18.11
CA ARG A 692 -15.67 21.61 19.44
C ARG A 692 -14.42 22.47 19.44
N PHE A 693 -13.49 22.20 18.54
CA PHE A 693 -12.16 22.82 18.54
C PHE A 693 -11.80 23.54 17.25
N GLY A 694 -12.54 23.30 16.15
CA GLY A 694 -12.18 23.71 14.80
C GLY A 694 -11.01 22.90 14.25
N ILE A 695 -11.14 22.37 13.04
CA ILE A 695 -10.05 21.70 12.32
C ILE A 695 -9.82 22.36 10.96
N ASP A 696 -8.56 22.37 10.53
CA ASP A 696 -8.25 22.63 9.13
C ASP A 696 -8.38 21.32 8.34
N GLU A 697 -9.40 21.22 7.49
CA GLU A 697 -9.65 20.02 6.68
C GLU A 697 -8.52 19.69 5.71
N ALA A 698 -7.78 20.70 5.23
CA ALA A 698 -6.66 20.52 4.31
C ALA A 698 -5.45 19.89 5.02
N GLU A 699 -5.31 20.13 6.33
CA GLU A 699 -4.25 19.59 7.18
C GLU A 699 -4.69 18.35 7.99
N PHE A 700 -5.94 17.91 7.81
CA PHE A 700 -6.43 16.68 8.43
C PHE A 700 -5.81 15.46 7.72
N THR A 701 -4.99 14.73 8.47
CA THR A 701 -4.39 13.47 8.02
C THR A 701 -5.02 12.28 8.71
N ASN A 702 -5.27 11.23 7.96
CA ASN A 702 -5.74 9.95 8.49
C ASN A 702 -4.91 8.82 7.87
N ASN A 703 -4.64 7.80 8.66
CA ASN A 703 -4.08 6.54 8.18
C ASN A 703 -4.81 5.44 8.91
N THR A 704 -5.71 4.77 8.20
CA THR A 704 -6.53 3.67 8.70
C THR A 704 -6.17 2.42 7.93
N ILE A 705 -5.80 1.37 8.65
CA ILE A 705 -5.45 0.07 8.09
C ILE A 705 -6.41 -0.96 8.69
N GLY A 706 -7.20 -1.59 7.83
CA GLY A 706 -8.11 -2.66 8.20
C GLY A 706 -7.36 -3.96 8.56
N PRO A 707 -7.92 -4.80 9.45
CA PRO A 707 -7.33 -6.07 9.86
C PRO A 707 -6.96 -7.05 8.75
N THR A 708 -7.80 -7.17 7.71
CA THR A 708 -7.51 -8.05 6.55
C THR A 708 -6.27 -7.57 5.80
N PHE A 709 -6.18 -6.27 5.54
CA PHE A 709 -5.05 -5.65 4.86
C PHE A 709 -3.76 -5.71 5.70
N GLY A 710 -3.85 -5.42 7.01
CA GLY A 710 -2.71 -5.52 7.94
C GLY A 710 -2.14 -6.94 8.04
N ALA A 711 -3.00 -7.96 8.13
CA ALA A 711 -2.57 -9.36 8.12
C ALA A 711 -1.87 -9.75 6.81
N GLN A 712 -2.37 -9.25 5.67
CA GLN A 712 -1.74 -9.46 4.37
C GLN A 712 -0.37 -8.78 4.26
N ILE A 713 -0.22 -7.56 4.77
CA ILE A 713 1.08 -6.86 4.87
C ILE A 713 2.07 -7.70 5.68
N ALA A 714 1.66 -8.20 6.85
CA ALA A 714 2.51 -9.05 7.69
C ALA A 714 2.94 -10.33 6.96
N TYR A 715 2.01 -11.00 6.30
CA TYR A 715 2.25 -12.24 5.57
C TYR A 715 3.20 -12.05 4.38
N THR A 716 2.97 -11.02 3.57
CA THR A 716 3.83 -10.69 2.42
C THR A 716 5.23 -10.28 2.86
N ALA A 717 5.36 -9.52 3.94
CA ALA A 717 6.65 -9.20 4.57
C ALA A 717 7.43 -10.46 4.97
N ALA A 718 6.77 -11.42 5.65
CA ALA A 718 7.38 -12.68 6.05
C ALA A 718 7.85 -13.51 4.85
N ILE A 719 7.01 -13.61 3.80
CA ILE A 719 7.37 -14.28 2.54
C ILE A 719 8.60 -13.61 1.90
N ALA A 720 8.64 -12.28 1.83
CA ALA A 720 9.75 -11.56 1.22
C ALA A 720 11.08 -11.86 1.94
N ILE A 721 11.08 -11.93 3.27
CA ILE A 721 12.26 -12.30 4.07
C ILE A 721 12.68 -13.74 3.79
N VAL A 722 11.75 -14.70 3.86
CA VAL A 722 12.05 -16.12 3.64
C VAL A 722 12.54 -16.38 2.21
N ALA A 723 11.86 -15.80 1.21
CA ALA A 723 12.26 -15.91 -0.19
C ALA A 723 13.64 -15.29 -0.44
N SER A 724 13.95 -14.15 0.19
CA SER A 724 15.27 -13.52 0.12
C SER A 724 16.35 -14.40 0.74
N LEU A 725 16.13 -14.94 1.94
CA LEU A 725 17.07 -15.86 2.59
C LEU A 725 17.30 -17.13 1.76
N PHE A 726 16.25 -17.66 1.13
CA PHE A 726 16.35 -18.81 0.24
C PHE A 726 17.16 -18.50 -1.02
N LEU A 727 16.89 -17.37 -1.68
CA LEU A 727 17.66 -16.89 -2.83
C LEU A 727 19.15 -16.74 -2.48
N ILE A 728 19.44 -16.09 -1.34
CA ILE A 728 20.80 -15.89 -0.83
C ILE A 728 21.48 -17.24 -0.62
N SER A 729 20.81 -18.18 0.02
CA SER A 729 21.34 -19.52 0.29
C SER A 729 21.70 -20.27 -0.99
N ILE A 730 20.79 -20.25 -1.98
CA ILE A 730 21.01 -20.85 -3.29
C ILE A 730 22.22 -20.21 -3.98
N TYR A 731 22.25 -18.88 -4.04
CA TYR A 731 23.31 -18.15 -4.71
C TYR A 731 24.68 -18.44 -4.09
N ILE A 732 24.79 -18.37 -2.76
CA ILE A 732 26.04 -18.66 -2.04
C ILE A 732 26.45 -20.12 -2.22
N GLY A 733 25.49 -21.05 -2.19
CA GLY A 733 25.73 -22.47 -2.42
C GLY A 733 26.36 -22.74 -3.79
N PHE A 734 25.85 -22.10 -4.85
CA PHE A 734 26.39 -22.22 -6.20
C PHE A 734 27.71 -21.45 -6.40
N ARG A 735 27.81 -20.23 -5.88
CA ARG A 735 28.99 -19.36 -6.12
C ARG A 735 30.22 -19.80 -5.34
N PHE A 736 30.02 -20.38 -4.15
CA PHE A 736 31.07 -20.86 -3.27
C PHE A 736 30.98 -22.39 -3.12
N GLN A 737 30.51 -22.85 -1.97
CA GLN A 737 30.16 -24.23 -1.67
C GLN A 737 28.97 -24.15 -0.70
N PHE A 738 28.11 -25.17 -0.66
CA PHE A 738 26.97 -25.20 0.25
C PHE A 738 27.32 -24.89 1.72
N LYS A 739 28.52 -25.30 2.16
CA LYS A 739 29.03 -25.05 3.52
C LYS A 739 29.27 -23.56 3.84
N PHE A 740 29.36 -22.68 2.84
CA PHE A 740 29.49 -21.23 3.04
C PHE A 740 28.12 -20.57 3.28
N ALA A 741 27.02 -21.22 2.92
CA ALA A 741 25.68 -20.68 3.14
C ALA A 741 25.31 -20.65 4.63
N VAL A 742 25.71 -21.66 5.42
CA VAL A 742 25.37 -21.74 6.85
C VAL A 742 25.96 -20.57 7.66
N PRO A 743 27.28 -20.26 7.57
CA PRO A 743 27.84 -19.07 8.23
C PRO A 743 27.19 -17.76 7.80
N VAL A 744 26.84 -17.62 6.52
CA VAL A 744 26.10 -16.46 6.01
C VAL A 744 24.74 -16.34 6.68
N LEU A 745 23.95 -17.41 6.69
CA LEU A 745 22.62 -17.41 7.32
C LEU A 745 22.69 -17.12 8.82
N ILE A 746 23.72 -17.62 9.52
CA ILE A 746 23.93 -17.31 10.94
C ILE A 746 24.24 -15.82 11.14
N ALA A 747 25.08 -15.22 10.31
CA ALA A 747 25.38 -13.79 10.37
C ALA A 747 24.15 -12.93 10.07
N LEU A 748 23.37 -13.30 9.04
CA LEU A 748 22.13 -12.60 8.69
C LEU A 748 21.07 -12.71 9.80
N ALA A 749 20.89 -13.90 10.39
CA ALA A 749 19.98 -14.09 11.52
C ALA A 749 20.43 -13.27 12.74
N HIS A 750 21.73 -13.23 13.02
CA HIS A 750 22.31 -12.39 14.05
C HIS A 750 21.94 -10.91 13.85
N ASP A 751 22.08 -10.38 12.64
CA ASP A 751 21.83 -8.96 12.37
C ASP A 751 20.35 -8.59 12.48
N LEU A 752 19.46 -9.46 11.99
CA LEU A 752 18.02 -9.27 12.14
C LEU A 752 17.59 -9.31 13.62
N LEU A 753 18.12 -10.27 14.40
CA LEU A 753 17.79 -10.43 15.81
C LEU A 753 18.30 -9.26 16.66
N ILE A 754 19.51 -8.75 16.38
CA ILE A 754 20.01 -7.55 17.06
C ILE A 754 19.15 -6.34 16.70
N THR A 755 18.81 -6.16 15.43
CA THR A 755 17.98 -5.02 15.00
C THR A 755 16.60 -5.07 15.67
N ALA A 756 15.94 -6.23 15.69
CA ALA A 756 14.68 -6.42 16.39
C ALA A 756 14.79 -6.20 17.90
N GLY A 757 15.86 -6.70 18.53
CA GLY A 757 16.11 -6.53 19.96
C GLY A 757 16.34 -5.06 20.35
N VAL A 758 17.06 -4.30 19.52
CA VAL A 758 17.24 -2.86 19.71
C VAL A 758 15.91 -2.11 19.54
N TYR A 759 15.09 -2.50 18.55
CA TYR A 759 13.75 -1.92 18.39
C TYR A 759 12.87 -2.12 19.63
N ALA A 760 12.83 -3.35 20.15
CA ALA A 760 12.12 -3.65 21.39
C ALA A 760 12.67 -2.84 22.58
N LEU A 761 13.99 -2.71 22.70
CA LEU A 761 14.63 -1.98 23.80
C LEU A 761 14.30 -0.47 23.80
N PHE A 762 14.24 0.15 22.62
CA PHE A 762 13.95 1.58 22.48
C PHE A 762 12.47 1.89 22.25
N GLY A 763 11.59 0.88 22.23
CA GLY A 763 10.15 1.04 21.98
C GLY A 763 9.84 1.60 20.59
N ARG A 764 10.73 1.37 19.60
CA ARG A 764 10.57 1.87 18.23
C ARG A 764 9.48 1.08 17.52
N GLU A 765 8.66 1.80 16.75
CA GLU A 765 7.56 1.23 15.98
C GLU A 765 8.10 0.47 14.76
N VAL A 766 7.60 -0.75 14.54
CA VAL A 766 7.90 -1.55 13.35
C VAL A 766 6.83 -1.28 12.30
N THR A 767 7.21 -0.71 11.17
CA THR A 767 6.34 -0.38 10.02
C THR A 767 6.75 -1.16 8.77
N THR A 768 5.97 -1.05 7.70
CA THR A 768 6.34 -1.55 6.36
C THR A 768 7.69 -0.99 5.89
N SER A 769 7.99 0.26 6.24
CA SER A 769 9.30 0.88 5.98
C SER A 769 10.42 0.20 6.78
N THR A 770 10.17 -0.19 8.03
CA THR A 770 11.14 -0.97 8.83
C THR A 770 11.44 -2.32 8.17
N VAL A 771 10.43 -3.01 7.62
CA VAL A 771 10.65 -4.28 6.89
C VAL A 771 11.54 -4.06 5.66
N ALA A 772 11.30 -3.00 4.89
CA ALA A 772 12.16 -2.64 3.77
C ALA A 772 13.61 -2.39 4.24
N ALA A 773 13.80 -1.68 5.36
CA ALA A 773 15.11 -1.51 5.97
C ALA A 773 15.76 -2.84 6.40
N LEU A 774 15.00 -3.76 7.02
CA LEU A 774 15.52 -5.09 7.40
C LEU A 774 15.99 -5.91 6.20
N LEU A 775 15.22 -5.93 5.10
CA LEU A 775 15.61 -6.61 3.87
C LEU A 775 16.84 -5.98 3.21
N THR A 776 16.98 -4.67 3.37
CA THR A 776 18.17 -3.94 2.95
C THR A 776 19.41 -4.34 3.74
N ILE A 777 19.26 -4.46 5.07
CA ILE A 777 20.32 -4.91 5.97
C ILE A 777 20.82 -6.30 5.54
N LEU A 778 19.91 -7.19 5.11
CA LEU A 778 20.30 -8.50 4.57
C LEU A 778 21.22 -8.36 3.35
N GLY A 779 20.87 -7.48 2.40
CA GLY A 779 21.69 -7.22 1.22
C GLY A 779 23.06 -6.66 1.58
N PHE A 780 23.12 -5.67 2.48
CA PHE A 780 24.37 -5.03 2.91
C PHE A 780 25.28 -5.99 3.71
N SER A 781 24.75 -6.67 4.73
CA SER A 781 25.50 -7.62 5.56
C SER A 781 26.05 -8.78 4.73
N LEU A 782 25.24 -9.27 3.78
CA LEU A 782 25.68 -10.28 2.84
C LEU A 782 26.81 -9.77 1.94
N TYR A 783 26.69 -8.54 1.44
CA TYR A 783 27.70 -7.93 0.55
C TYR A 783 29.10 -8.00 1.18
N ASP A 784 29.23 -7.57 2.44
CA ASP A 784 30.52 -7.60 3.15
C ASP A 784 30.98 -9.03 3.44
N THR A 785 30.05 -9.93 3.80
CA THR A 785 30.35 -11.35 4.02
C THR A 785 30.90 -12.04 2.76
N ILE A 786 30.33 -11.76 1.58
CA ILE A 786 30.80 -12.28 0.29
C ILE A 786 32.24 -11.85 0.03
N ILE A 787 32.59 -10.60 0.35
CA ILE A 787 33.95 -10.07 0.15
C ILE A 787 34.95 -10.78 1.05
N VAL A 788 34.61 -10.95 2.33
CA VAL A 788 35.43 -11.68 3.29
C VAL A 788 35.66 -13.10 2.77
N PHE A 789 34.61 -13.77 2.31
CA PHE A 789 34.67 -15.15 1.84
C PHE A 789 35.43 -15.31 0.52
N ASP A 790 35.29 -14.36 -0.40
CA ASP A 790 36.05 -14.33 -1.64
C ASP A 790 37.54 -14.16 -1.35
N ARG A 791 37.93 -13.33 -0.35
CA ARG A 791 39.33 -13.23 0.07
C ARG A 791 39.86 -14.51 0.71
N ILE A 792 39.07 -15.16 1.58
CA ILE A 792 39.43 -16.46 2.15
C ILE A 792 39.68 -17.46 1.03
N ARG A 793 38.74 -17.59 0.08
CA ARG A 793 38.87 -18.46 -1.09
C ARG A 793 40.10 -18.14 -1.93
N GLU A 794 40.42 -16.86 -2.11
CA GLU A 794 41.61 -16.43 -2.88
C GLU A 794 42.93 -16.81 -2.19
N ASN A 795 42.97 -16.77 -0.86
CA ASN A 795 44.16 -17.06 -0.07
C ASN A 795 44.40 -18.56 0.14
N VAL A 796 43.36 -19.40 0.07
CA VAL A 796 43.49 -20.88 0.14
C VAL A 796 44.56 -21.44 -0.81
N PRO A 797 44.53 -21.19 -2.13
CA PRO A 797 45.57 -21.70 -3.03
C PRO A 797 46.93 -20.99 -2.88
N ARG A 798 46.99 -19.82 -2.24
CA ARG A 798 48.24 -19.07 -2.03
C ARG A 798 49.00 -19.48 -0.78
N MET A 799 48.32 -20.10 0.17
CA MET A 799 48.87 -20.51 1.47
C MET A 799 48.68 -22.01 1.71
N PRO A 800 49.18 -22.90 0.82
CA PRO A 800 48.85 -24.33 0.85
C PRO A 800 49.39 -25.09 2.08
N ARG A 801 50.31 -24.47 2.84
CA ARG A 801 50.90 -25.05 4.07
C ARG A 801 50.35 -24.45 5.36
N ALA A 802 49.46 -23.45 5.26
CA ALA A 802 48.86 -22.81 6.42
C ALA A 802 47.59 -23.55 6.84
N THR A 803 47.28 -23.52 8.14
CA THR A 803 46.00 -23.99 8.65
C THR A 803 44.86 -23.09 8.15
N PHE A 804 43.63 -23.60 8.12
CA PHE A 804 42.49 -22.80 7.66
C PHE A 804 42.29 -21.55 8.52
N SER A 805 42.42 -21.65 9.85
CA SER A 805 42.44 -20.50 10.76
C SER A 805 43.52 -19.45 10.43
N GLN A 806 44.75 -19.86 10.09
CA GLN A 806 45.80 -18.94 9.65
C GLN A 806 45.44 -18.22 8.34
N ILE A 807 44.84 -18.94 7.40
CA ILE A 807 44.36 -18.37 6.13
C ILE A 807 43.26 -17.35 6.41
N VAL A 808 42.30 -17.67 7.27
CA VAL A 808 41.21 -16.76 7.64
C VAL A 808 41.75 -15.52 8.35
N ASN A 809 42.60 -15.66 9.37
CA ASN A 809 43.22 -14.53 10.06
C ASN A 809 43.95 -13.57 9.09
N ARG A 810 44.69 -14.14 8.13
CA ARG A 810 45.37 -13.36 7.11
C ARG A 810 44.38 -12.64 6.20
N SER A 811 43.35 -13.33 5.74
CA SER A 811 42.29 -12.76 4.89
C SER A 811 41.55 -11.63 5.59
N MET A 812 41.16 -11.80 6.86
CA MET A 812 40.50 -10.76 7.66
C MET A 812 41.33 -9.49 7.77
N SER A 813 42.61 -9.65 8.08
CA SER A 813 43.57 -8.55 8.19
C SER A 813 43.71 -7.75 6.89
N GLU A 814 43.57 -8.42 5.75
CA GLU A 814 43.69 -7.84 4.41
C GLU A 814 42.41 -7.10 3.97
N VAL A 815 41.23 -7.52 4.44
CA VAL A 815 39.95 -6.89 4.06
C VAL A 815 39.42 -5.87 5.06
N LEU A 816 39.90 -5.85 6.31
CA LEU A 816 39.35 -5.00 7.38
C LEU A 816 39.30 -3.51 7.01
N THR A 817 40.40 -2.94 6.48
CA THR A 817 40.42 -1.52 6.07
C THR A 817 39.40 -1.23 4.98
N ARG A 818 39.17 -2.17 4.07
CA ARG A 818 38.18 -2.05 3.00
C ARG A 818 36.77 -2.10 3.58
N SER A 819 36.44 -3.15 4.34
CA SER A 819 35.12 -3.32 4.95
C SER A 819 34.73 -2.11 5.82
N LEU A 820 35.68 -1.56 6.60
CA LEU A 820 35.45 -0.32 7.34
C LEU A 820 35.18 0.88 6.42
N ALA A 821 35.94 1.06 5.35
CA ALA A 821 35.73 2.16 4.40
C ALA A 821 34.37 2.06 3.69
N THR A 822 33.98 0.86 3.27
CA THR A 822 32.66 0.54 2.72
C THR A 822 31.56 0.90 3.72
N SER A 823 31.69 0.43 4.95
CA SER A 823 30.73 0.66 6.02
C SER A 823 30.55 2.14 6.30
N PHE A 824 31.64 2.90 6.42
CA PHE A 824 31.56 4.35 6.62
C PHE A 824 30.93 5.07 5.41
N SER A 825 31.27 4.68 4.17
CA SER A 825 30.67 5.31 2.99
C SER A 825 29.16 5.10 2.88
N THR A 826 28.63 3.99 3.41
CA THR A 826 27.18 3.73 3.49
C THR A 826 26.55 4.35 4.74
N LEU A 827 27.32 4.48 5.83
CA LEU A 827 26.86 5.07 7.08
C LEU A 827 26.60 6.58 6.98
N PHE A 828 27.43 7.32 6.22
CA PHE A 828 27.26 8.77 6.12
C PHE A 828 25.90 9.21 5.56
N PRO A 829 25.40 8.64 4.44
CA PRO A 829 24.04 8.91 3.98
C PRO A 829 22.96 8.54 5.00
N VAL A 830 23.11 7.42 5.71
CA VAL A 830 22.15 6.98 6.73
C VAL A 830 22.12 7.94 7.93
N VAL A 831 23.28 8.39 8.39
CA VAL A 831 23.38 9.39 9.47
C VAL A 831 22.80 10.74 9.02
N ALA A 832 23.04 11.17 7.79
CA ALA A 832 22.40 12.37 7.26
C ALA A 832 20.88 12.25 7.21
N LEU A 833 20.37 11.07 6.85
CA LEU A 833 18.94 10.75 6.87
C LEU A 833 18.35 10.77 8.28
N MET A 834 19.09 10.30 9.29
CA MET A 834 18.66 10.42 10.70
C MET A 834 18.69 11.85 11.25
N VAL A 835 19.60 12.70 10.78
CA VAL A 835 19.72 14.08 11.28
C VAL A 835 18.72 15.00 10.57
N PHE A 836 18.61 14.89 9.25
CA PHE A 836 17.86 15.83 8.41
C PHE A 836 16.54 15.28 7.87
N GLY A 837 16.31 13.97 7.92
CA GLY A 837 15.03 13.37 7.51
C GLY A 837 13.91 13.63 8.52
N GLY A 838 12.66 13.52 8.05
CA GLY A 838 11.45 13.56 8.89
C GLY A 838 11.27 12.29 9.71
N GLU A 839 10.20 12.22 10.50
CA GLU A 839 9.92 11.11 11.44
C GLU A 839 10.06 9.73 10.79
N THR A 840 9.34 9.49 9.67
CA THR A 840 9.38 8.22 8.92
C THR A 840 10.78 7.87 8.42
N LEU A 841 11.52 8.86 7.88
CA LEU A 841 12.88 8.65 7.43
C LEU A 841 13.81 8.36 8.60
N ARG A 842 13.68 9.05 9.73
CA ARG A 842 14.54 8.84 10.91
C ARG A 842 14.42 7.42 11.45
N ASP A 843 13.22 6.87 11.52
CA ASP A 843 13.02 5.49 11.97
C ASP A 843 13.59 4.48 10.96
N PHE A 844 13.39 4.70 9.66
CA PHE A 844 14.02 3.92 8.60
C PHE A 844 15.56 3.96 8.71
N GLY A 845 16.13 5.17 8.87
CA GLY A 845 17.56 5.40 9.05
C GLY A 845 18.11 4.76 10.32
N PHE A 846 17.34 4.75 11.41
CA PHE A 846 17.71 4.08 12.65
C PHE A 846 17.82 2.56 12.49
N ALA A 847 16.87 1.92 11.78
CA ALA A 847 17.00 0.51 11.42
C ALA A 847 18.29 0.25 10.63
N LEU A 848 18.52 1.01 9.56
CA LEU A 848 19.72 0.86 8.74
C LEU A 848 21.00 1.10 9.54
N LEU A 849 21.03 2.09 10.43
CA LEU A 849 22.19 2.36 11.29
C LEU A 849 22.56 1.14 12.12
N VAL A 850 21.58 0.56 12.82
CA VAL A 850 21.78 -0.61 13.69
C VAL A 850 22.18 -1.82 12.86
N GLY A 851 21.49 -2.08 11.75
CA GLY A 851 21.77 -3.23 10.92
C GLY A 851 23.08 -3.14 10.13
N ILE A 852 23.49 -1.95 9.67
CA ILE A 852 24.82 -1.74 9.08
C ILE A 852 25.90 -1.97 10.14
N ALA A 853 25.74 -1.39 11.34
CA ALA A 853 26.70 -1.59 12.43
C ALA A 853 26.82 -3.07 12.84
N SER A 854 25.69 -3.78 12.95
CA SER A 854 25.66 -5.21 13.23
C SER A 854 26.26 -6.01 12.08
N GLY A 855 25.92 -5.70 10.83
CA GLY A 855 26.38 -6.41 9.63
C GLY A 855 27.89 -6.31 9.41
N THR A 856 28.46 -5.11 9.59
CA THR A 856 29.93 -4.92 9.55
C THR A 856 30.63 -5.73 10.65
N TYR A 857 29.99 -5.85 11.82
CA TYR A 857 30.53 -6.68 12.90
C TYR A 857 30.38 -8.17 12.59
N SER A 858 29.21 -8.62 12.14
CA SER A 858 28.89 -10.03 11.95
C SER A 858 29.67 -10.65 10.79
N SER A 859 29.87 -9.93 9.69
CA SER A 859 30.66 -10.38 8.53
C SER A 859 32.10 -10.74 8.92
N ILE A 860 32.71 -9.94 9.81
CA ILE A 860 34.11 -10.07 10.24
C ILE A 860 34.27 -11.01 11.42
N PHE A 861 33.45 -10.80 12.46
CA PHE A 861 33.66 -11.39 13.78
C PHE A 861 32.75 -12.59 14.07
N ILE A 862 31.76 -12.87 13.21
CA ILE A 862 30.86 -14.02 13.33
C ILE A 862 31.00 -14.96 12.13
N ALA A 863 30.72 -14.50 10.91
CA ALA A 863 30.67 -15.33 9.71
C ALA A 863 32.00 -16.06 9.44
N ALA A 864 33.13 -15.33 9.48
CA ALA A 864 34.44 -15.91 9.24
C ALA A 864 34.88 -16.92 10.33
N PRO A 865 34.76 -16.64 11.64
CA PRO A 865 35.00 -17.63 12.68
C PRO A 865 34.09 -18.88 12.59
N VAL A 866 32.80 -18.70 12.29
CA VAL A 866 31.87 -19.83 12.11
C VAL A 866 32.29 -20.70 10.92
N LEU A 867 32.69 -20.07 9.81
CA LEU A 867 33.24 -20.79 8.65
C LEU A 867 34.50 -21.58 9.02
N THR A 868 35.42 -21.00 9.79
CA THR A 868 36.63 -21.68 10.27
C THR A 868 36.30 -22.90 11.11
N ALA A 869 35.41 -22.74 12.11
CA ALA A 869 35.01 -23.83 12.99
C ALA A 869 34.35 -24.99 12.22
N TRP A 870 33.62 -24.68 11.14
CA TRP A 870 33.01 -25.67 10.28
C TRP A 870 34.04 -26.38 9.39
N LYS A 871 34.97 -25.63 8.80
CA LYS A 871 35.97 -26.13 7.84
C LYS A 871 37.10 -26.93 8.49
N GLU A 872 37.55 -26.56 9.69
CA GLU A 872 38.60 -27.30 10.41
C GLU A 872 38.14 -28.65 10.96
N ARG A 873 36.82 -28.89 11.00
CA ARG A 873 36.23 -30.19 11.37
C ARG A 873 35.98 -31.09 10.17
N GLU A 874 36.40 -30.70 8.97
CA GLU A 874 36.33 -31.57 7.78
C GLU A 874 37.33 -32.74 7.92
N PRO A 875 36.89 -33.98 7.69
CA PRO A 875 37.75 -35.17 7.80
C PRO A 875 38.82 -35.27 6.72
#